data_AF-A0A7S3VD32-F1
#
_entry.id   AF-A0A7S3VD32-F1
#
_cell.length_a   1.000
_cell.length_b   1.000
_cell.length_c   1.000
_cell.angle_alpha   90.00
_cell.angle_beta   90.00
_cell.angle_gamma   90.00
#
_symmetry.space_group_name_H-M   'P 1'
#
loop_
_entity.id
_entity.type
_entity.pdbx_description
1 polymer ?
#
loop_
_entity_poly.entity_id
_entity_poly.type
_entity_poly.pdbx_seq_one_letter_code
_entity_poly.pdbx_strand_id
1 'polypeptide(L)'
;KKLKAHITSKVSSNRPLFKHYRLIQYPIMHSSVYSSYLEQSLRGDIEKSLAVVETILSNTRNPCLATPSQSHTYDDKFSLSVFLTNIALMAVCNVLMQMGLKKDDFQRLIDVVVVKKKLAATLRFESTETCTLVKEEIIKMEGPEVVKEGGDSLKNVFKSKKVITKVKQFHWKMDIRYRIYVYGGNDTSGSGEDSFTLRDETVSCEIITRGNKEPPARMLDLHARNPSPVDVSLTWLLKQMDASSLTAAYDIDRSAESCRTPRNNQETMEAEKHFNSIGNWCSQVSRYFIAKQKNVNILKLQDSVHTGLNQDGMDITLAARASDEVFNPVVPLFESHNDKKSEGDARLLMHDDSAEGGTETGTTSPILPASDISSFLTEQCRTMEEKIEALKKQGDSSSNTTDFMTSNEAILTLLCKHLIAIISIWNKSVNYIEDMLLTQLKDAIGKTVKSSDLDDFIRFHNERIFHEDFAPEPFCYSVRRPGFHPEGVVTIENVPDSVDKKDIHQAMTFTRKLETNHKLTPVFIPINAAASVEFRGDMFLHAWIMSKFNQRNKFELAARTRQFSSFLLILGKMTGPDGFEPAHAIILQNKDEIMIPLLMEDLPSAKEFKDAIESLSPEQQRFAKAFRSMKLASSVFGVCIIQLKPQLEALLGLPDKSLTKEIRLTQDLLSLFIDYQIPSDLLTFDGSSDMDTPSKLLVVKNHVKSVMDMIKSAKEDEMKEEAMKADMAHDMFSKDMVGSVPQQQFVPKTASKEMIGSVPQ
;
A
#
# COMPACT_ATOMS: atom_id res chain seq x y z
N LYS A 1 -58.09 5.60 -38.88
CA LYS A 1 -57.13 4.96 -39.81
C LYS A 1 -56.19 5.92 -40.58
N LYS A 2 -56.34 7.25 -40.51
CA LYS A 2 -55.30 8.22 -41.01
C LYS A 2 -54.34 8.78 -39.94
N LEU A 3 -54.50 8.43 -38.66
CA LEU A 3 -53.55 8.83 -37.59
C LEU A 3 -52.37 7.85 -37.39
N LYS A 4 -52.41 6.66 -38.02
CA LYS A 4 -51.39 5.61 -37.85
C LYS A 4 -50.27 5.65 -38.91
N ALA A 5 -50.32 6.61 -39.84
CA ALA A 5 -49.35 6.76 -40.92
C ALA A 5 -48.39 7.96 -40.74
N HIS A 6 -48.66 8.88 -39.80
CA HIS A 6 -47.81 10.04 -39.58
C HIS A 6 -46.76 9.85 -38.46
N ILE A 7 -46.85 8.75 -37.71
CA ILE A 7 -45.90 8.41 -36.64
C ILE A 7 -44.81 7.45 -37.15
N THR A 8 -45.06 6.73 -38.25
CA THR A 8 -44.14 5.71 -38.78
C THR A 8 -43.08 6.25 -39.76
N SER A 9 -43.11 7.53 -40.15
CA SER A 9 -42.12 8.10 -41.10
C SER A 9 -41.06 9.01 -40.46
N LYS A 10 -41.09 9.24 -39.13
CA LYS A 10 -40.10 10.09 -38.42
C LYS A 10 -39.14 9.32 -37.50
N VAL A 11 -39.23 8.00 -37.44
CA VAL A 11 -38.38 7.17 -36.55
C VAL A 11 -37.23 6.48 -37.32
N SER A 12 -37.14 6.59 -38.64
CA SER A 12 -36.10 5.90 -39.44
C SER A 12 -34.91 6.76 -39.88
N SER A 13 -34.73 7.99 -39.39
CA SER A 13 -33.63 8.86 -39.85
C SER A 13 -32.71 9.45 -38.77
N ASN A 14 -32.90 9.13 -37.48
CA ASN A 14 -31.91 9.47 -36.45
C ASN A 14 -31.03 8.26 -36.14
N ARG A 15 -30.07 7.99 -37.03
CA ARG A 15 -28.84 7.28 -36.62
C ARG A 15 -28.11 8.20 -35.63
N PRO A 16 -27.87 7.81 -34.38
CA PRO A 16 -26.79 8.44 -33.64
C PRO A 16 -25.50 7.98 -34.32
N LEU A 17 -24.74 8.95 -34.84
CA LEU A 17 -23.33 8.80 -35.20
C LEU A 17 -22.53 8.48 -33.92
N PHE A 18 -22.66 7.26 -33.38
CA PHE A 18 -21.64 6.71 -32.49
C PHE A 18 -20.46 6.30 -33.37
N LYS A 19 -19.69 7.31 -33.81
CA LYS A 19 -18.28 7.09 -34.14
C LYS A 19 -17.67 6.39 -32.94
N HIS A 20 -16.96 5.30 -33.20
CA HIS A 20 -16.22 4.53 -32.21
C HIS A 20 -15.23 5.45 -31.48
N TYR A 21 -15.67 6.06 -30.39
CA TYR A 21 -14.76 6.58 -29.38
C TYR A 21 -14.21 5.36 -28.65
N ARG A 22 -13.02 4.90 -29.06
CA ARG A 22 -12.12 4.22 -28.12
C ARG A 22 -11.85 5.23 -27.01
N LEU A 23 -12.65 5.18 -25.96
CA LEU A 23 -12.26 5.67 -24.64
C LEU A 23 -11.00 4.88 -24.30
N ILE A 24 -9.85 5.50 -24.50
CA ILE A 24 -8.64 5.12 -23.80
C ILE A 24 -8.99 5.35 -22.32
N GLN A 25 -9.40 4.28 -21.64
CA GLN A 25 -9.61 4.27 -20.21
C GLN A 25 -8.24 4.51 -19.57
N TYR A 26 -7.92 5.77 -19.31
CA TYR A 26 -7.06 6.09 -18.19
C TYR A 26 -7.90 5.83 -16.93
N PRO A 27 -7.41 5.05 -15.96
CA PRO A 27 -8.06 4.97 -14.68
C PRO A 27 -8.00 6.38 -14.06
N ILE A 28 -9.12 7.11 -14.10
CA ILE A 28 -9.32 8.33 -13.31
C ILE A 28 -9.39 7.86 -11.85
N MET A 29 -8.23 7.57 -11.26
CA MET A 29 -8.06 7.27 -9.84
C MET A 29 -8.08 8.59 -9.05
N HIS A 30 -9.14 9.39 -9.20
CA HIS A 30 -9.42 10.51 -8.30
C HIS A 30 -10.35 10.02 -7.19
N SER A 31 -9.80 9.28 -6.23
CA SER A 31 -10.42 9.28 -4.90
C SER A 31 -10.05 10.61 -4.24
N SER A 32 -10.97 11.23 -3.48
CA SER A 32 -10.66 12.49 -2.77
C SER A 32 -9.51 12.30 -1.76
N VAL A 33 -9.29 11.07 -1.32
CA VAL A 33 -8.17 10.65 -0.48
C VAL A 33 -6.84 10.73 -1.25
N TYR A 34 -6.82 10.39 -2.55
CA TYR A 34 -5.62 10.47 -3.39
C TYR A 34 -5.26 11.92 -3.73
N SER A 35 -6.22 12.79 -4.05
CA SER A 35 -5.97 14.25 -4.18
C SER A 35 -5.41 14.83 -2.88
N SER A 36 -6.04 14.54 -1.73
CA SER A 36 -5.61 15.09 -0.45
C SER A 36 -4.21 14.61 -0.04
N TYR A 37 -3.89 13.34 -0.28
CA TYR A 37 -2.56 12.79 -0.01
C TYR A 37 -1.49 13.40 -0.94
N LEU A 38 -1.78 13.54 -2.23
CA LEU A 38 -0.89 14.19 -3.18
C LEU A 38 -0.67 15.67 -2.85
N GLU A 39 -1.72 16.39 -2.44
CA GLU A 39 -1.63 17.78 -2.01
C GLU A 39 -0.78 17.92 -0.73
N GLN A 40 -1.01 17.06 0.28
CA GLN A 40 -0.26 17.10 1.53
C GLN A 40 1.22 16.73 1.31
N SER A 41 1.50 15.72 0.49
CA SER A 41 2.87 15.35 0.11
C SER A 41 3.55 16.47 -0.69
N LEU A 42 2.83 17.09 -1.62
CA LEU A 42 3.33 18.21 -2.42
C LEU A 42 3.62 19.43 -1.53
N ARG A 43 2.75 19.76 -0.58
CA ARG A 43 2.96 20.85 0.38
C ARG A 43 4.23 20.64 1.18
N GLY A 44 4.47 19.44 1.71
CA GLY A 44 5.70 19.14 2.45
C GLY A 44 6.98 19.29 1.61
N ASP A 45 6.93 18.90 0.33
CA ASP A 45 8.06 19.06 -0.60
C ASP A 45 8.27 20.53 -1.00
N ILE A 46 7.18 21.27 -1.19
CA ILE A 46 7.19 22.69 -1.56
C ILE A 46 7.62 23.57 -0.39
N GLU A 47 7.16 23.34 0.84
CA GLU A 47 7.49 24.18 2.01
C GLU A 47 9.01 24.31 2.21
N LYS A 48 9.75 23.22 2.01
CA LYS A 48 11.22 23.23 2.04
C LYS A 48 11.82 24.13 0.95
N SER A 49 11.26 24.05 -0.26
CA SER A 49 11.74 24.81 -1.42
C SER A 49 11.31 26.28 -1.35
N LEU A 50 10.13 26.56 -0.78
CA LEU A 50 9.56 27.90 -0.60
C LEU A 50 10.45 28.75 0.30
N ALA A 51 10.92 28.21 1.43
CA ALA A 51 11.82 28.93 2.34
C ALA A 51 13.12 29.38 1.65
N VAL A 52 13.65 28.56 0.74
CA VAL A 52 14.81 28.90 -0.06
C VAL A 52 14.44 29.96 -1.10
N VAL A 53 13.30 29.82 -1.79
CA VAL A 53 12.81 30.80 -2.77
C VAL A 53 12.57 32.18 -2.17
N GLU A 54 11.98 32.27 -0.98
CA GLU A 54 11.82 33.52 -0.23
C GLU A 54 13.17 34.18 0.05
N THR A 55 14.19 33.38 0.34
CA THR A 55 15.56 33.86 0.54
C THR A 55 16.19 34.37 -0.77
N ILE A 56 15.99 33.66 -1.89
CA ILE A 56 16.53 34.04 -3.21
C ILE A 56 15.89 35.34 -3.72
N LEU A 57 14.57 35.46 -3.60
CA LEU A 57 13.83 36.58 -4.19
C LEU A 57 13.88 37.87 -3.35
N SER A 58 14.38 37.80 -2.11
CA SER A 58 14.54 38.92 -1.16
C SER A 58 13.26 39.73 -0.92
N ASN A 59 13.29 40.76 -0.04
CA ASN A 59 12.15 41.63 0.33
C ASN A 59 11.44 42.37 -0.83
N THR A 60 11.83 42.10 -2.08
CA THR A 60 11.34 42.76 -3.30
C THR A 60 10.08 42.08 -3.86
N ARG A 61 9.87 40.79 -3.58
CA ARG A 61 8.71 40.01 -4.05
C ARG A 61 8.04 39.24 -2.92
N ASN A 62 6.77 38.89 -3.12
CA ASN A 62 5.99 38.07 -2.20
C ASN A 62 5.52 36.77 -2.91
N PRO A 63 6.42 35.83 -3.21
CA PRO A 63 6.05 34.55 -3.81
C PRO A 63 5.21 33.75 -2.81
N CYS A 64 4.13 33.14 -3.28
CA CYS A 64 3.30 32.25 -2.49
C CYS A 64 2.83 31.08 -3.34
N LEU A 65 2.49 29.97 -2.70
CA LEU A 65 1.92 28.82 -3.42
C LEU A 65 0.69 29.28 -4.20
N ALA A 66 0.61 28.90 -5.48
CA ALA A 66 -0.53 29.22 -6.34
C ALA A 66 -1.79 28.60 -5.74
N THR A 67 -2.81 29.38 -5.40
CA THR A 67 -4.05 28.85 -4.78
C THR A 67 -5.31 29.27 -5.53
N PRO A 68 -6.41 28.50 -5.40
CA PRO A 68 -7.71 28.88 -5.97
C PRO A 68 -8.19 30.28 -5.54
N SER A 69 -7.79 30.74 -4.36
CA SER A 69 -8.24 31.98 -3.72
C SER A 69 -7.52 33.24 -4.20
N GLN A 70 -6.37 33.10 -4.89
CA GLN A 70 -5.63 34.24 -5.43
C GLN A 70 -6.25 34.73 -6.73
N SER A 71 -6.12 36.03 -7.02
CA SER A 71 -6.58 36.60 -8.29
C SER A 71 -5.70 36.12 -9.44
N HIS A 72 -6.26 35.28 -10.32
CA HIS A 72 -5.61 34.78 -11.52
C HIS A 72 -6.67 34.41 -12.58
N THR A 73 -6.26 34.35 -13.83
CA THR A 73 -7.10 33.96 -14.97
C THR A 73 -6.91 32.47 -15.32
N TYR A 74 -7.75 31.96 -16.21
CA TYR A 74 -7.56 30.61 -16.76
C TYR A 74 -6.24 30.50 -17.55
N ASP A 75 -5.84 31.57 -18.22
CA ASP A 75 -4.64 31.64 -19.04
C ASP A 75 -3.37 31.54 -18.19
N ASP A 76 -3.38 32.13 -16.99
CA ASP A 76 -2.28 32.04 -16.03
C ASP A 76 -1.98 30.60 -15.62
N LYS A 77 -2.94 29.68 -15.71
CA LYS A 77 -2.72 28.26 -15.38
C LYS A 77 -1.95 27.51 -16.46
N PHE A 78 -2.18 27.85 -17.73
CA PHE A 78 -1.36 27.35 -18.84
C PHE A 78 0.05 27.92 -18.74
N SER A 79 0.15 29.23 -18.54
CA SER A 79 1.42 29.91 -18.38
C SER A 79 2.21 29.37 -17.17
N LEU A 80 1.55 29.03 -16.05
CA LEU A 80 2.18 28.36 -14.91
C LEU A 80 2.69 26.96 -15.27
N SER A 81 1.91 26.17 -16.02
CA SER A 81 2.35 24.84 -16.48
C SER A 81 3.54 24.93 -17.44
N VAL A 82 3.55 25.91 -18.34
CA VAL A 82 4.68 26.22 -19.24
C VAL A 82 5.91 26.64 -18.43
N PHE A 83 5.75 27.55 -17.48
CA PHE A 83 6.80 28.02 -16.58
C PHE A 83 7.45 26.85 -15.81
N LEU A 84 6.64 26.00 -15.17
CA LEU A 84 7.11 24.83 -14.43
C LEU A 84 7.85 23.83 -15.32
N THR A 85 7.36 23.61 -16.54
CA THR A 85 7.97 22.67 -17.49
C THR A 85 9.30 23.21 -17.99
N ASN A 86 9.38 24.51 -18.32
CA ASN A 86 10.65 25.15 -18.71
C ASN A 86 11.69 25.10 -17.58
N ILE A 87 11.31 25.37 -16.33
CA ILE A 87 12.22 25.20 -15.18
C ILE A 87 12.67 23.75 -15.04
N ALA A 88 11.75 22.78 -15.13
CA ALA A 88 12.08 21.36 -15.01
C ALA A 88 13.06 20.90 -16.10
N LEU A 89 12.87 21.34 -17.35
CA LEU A 89 13.77 21.05 -18.47
C LEU A 89 15.18 21.58 -18.20
N MET A 90 15.29 22.84 -17.76
CA MET A 90 16.57 23.46 -17.44
C MET A 90 17.24 22.78 -16.24
N ALA A 91 16.47 22.43 -15.21
CA ALA A 91 16.95 21.76 -14.02
C ALA A 91 17.49 20.35 -14.33
N VAL A 92 16.84 19.62 -15.25
CA VAL A 92 17.34 18.35 -15.77
C VAL A 92 18.65 18.54 -16.56
N CYS A 93 18.74 19.58 -17.39
CA CYS A 93 19.97 19.90 -18.13
C CYS A 93 21.14 20.20 -17.18
N ASN A 94 20.91 20.97 -16.11
CA ASN A 94 21.93 21.24 -15.08
C ASN A 94 22.44 19.95 -14.44
N VAL A 95 21.56 19.00 -14.13
CA VAL A 95 21.97 17.70 -13.59
C VAL A 95 22.80 16.92 -14.62
N LEU A 96 22.40 16.88 -15.89
CA LEU A 96 23.18 16.22 -16.95
C LEU A 96 24.57 16.85 -17.13
N MET A 97 24.68 18.17 -17.00
CA MET A 97 25.97 18.86 -17.02
C MET A 97 26.86 18.42 -15.84
N GLN A 98 26.30 18.35 -14.63
CA GLN A 98 27.01 17.86 -13.44
C GLN A 98 27.34 16.36 -13.50
N MET A 99 26.61 15.57 -14.30
CA MET A 99 26.95 14.17 -14.58
C MET A 99 28.19 14.04 -15.49
N GLY A 100 28.52 15.06 -16.28
CA GLY A 100 29.71 15.10 -17.13
C GLY A 100 29.49 15.67 -18.53
N LEU A 101 28.28 16.12 -18.88
CA LEU A 101 28.00 16.68 -20.21
C LEU A 101 28.51 18.13 -20.30
N LYS A 102 29.62 18.34 -20.99
CA LYS A 102 30.20 19.69 -21.14
C LYS A 102 29.27 20.60 -21.95
N LYS A 103 29.32 21.90 -21.66
CA LYS A 103 28.52 22.92 -22.35
C LYS A 103 28.73 22.90 -23.88
N ASP A 104 29.98 22.75 -24.33
CA ASP A 104 30.33 22.70 -25.76
C ASP A 104 29.76 21.44 -26.43
N ASP A 105 29.77 20.30 -25.74
CA ASP A 105 29.22 19.03 -26.22
C ASP A 105 27.68 19.09 -26.27
N PHE A 106 27.06 19.73 -25.27
CA PHE A 106 25.62 19.98 -25.25
C PHE A 106 25.16 20.87 -26.42
N GLN A 107 25.90 21.95 -26.71
CA GLN A 107 25.62 22.81 -27.87
C GLN A 107 25.72 22.02 -29.18
N ARG A 108 26.76 21.19 -29.33
CA ARG A 108 26.93 20.34 -30.53
C ARG A 108 25.77 19.34 -30.68
N LEU A 109 25.30 18.74 -29.59
CA LEU A 109 24.13 17.84 -29.61
C LEU A 109 22.87 18.58 -30.06
N ILE A 110 22.63 19.80 -29.59
CA ILE A 110 21.50 20.63 -30.04
C ILE A 110 21.64 20.95 -31.52
N ASP A 111 22.83 21.34 -31.99
CA ASP A 111 23.06 21.63 -33.41
C ASP A 111 22.81 20.40 -34.31
N VAL A 112 23.22 19.21 -33.86
CA VAL A 112 23.04 17.96 -34.61
C VAL A 112 21.56 17.53 -34.65
N VAL A 113 20.86 17.63 -33.53
CA VAL A 113 19.47 17.14 -33.38
C VAL A 113 18.44 18.16 -33.88
N VAL A 114 18.60 19.44 -33.55
CA VAL A 114 17.63 20.51 -33.79
C VAL A 114 17.90 21.23 -35.10
N VAL A 115 19.13 21.73 -35.28
CA VAL A 115 19.48 22.57 -36.45
C VAL A 115 19.67 21.73 -37.70
N LYS A 116 20.45 20.64 -37.60
CA LYS A 116 20.72 19.75 -38.73
C LYS A 116 19.61 18.73 -38.98
N LYS A 117 18.75 18.45 -37.98
CA LYS A 117 17.68 17.41 -38.00
C LYS A 117 18.16 16.03 -38.47
N LYS A 118 19.42 15.68 -38.18
CA LYS A 118 20.07 14.50 -38.79
C LYS A 118 19.92 13.22 -37.98
N LEU A 119 19.99 13.30 -36.64
CA LEU A 119 20.14 12.12 -35.78
C LEU A 119 19.26 12.24 -34.53
N ALA A 120 18.79 11.10 -34.02
CA ALA A 120 18.24 10.99 -32.68
C ALA A 120 19.40 10.88 -31.67
N ALA A 121 19.30 11.51 -30.50
CA ALA A 121 20.29 11.39 -29.43
C ALA A 121 19.81 10.42 -28.36
N THR A 122 20.67 9.49 -27.96
CA THR A 122 20.39 8.48 -26.93
C THR A 122 21.49 8.48 -25.88
N LEU A 123 21.11 8.62 -24.62
CA LEU A 123 21.96 8.44 -23.46
C LEU A 123 21.97 6.96 -23.07
N ARG A 124 23.15 6.39 -22.94
CA ARG A 124 23.35 4.99 -22.58
C ARG A 124 24.17 4.86 -21.32
N PHE A 125 23.73 3.95 -20.45
CA PHE A 125 24.53 3.39 -19.37
C PHE A 125 24.85 1.94 -19.71
N GLU A 126 26.12 1.59 -19.68
CA GLU A 126 26.58 0.21 -19.82
C GLU A 126 27.60 -0.10 -18.72
N SER A 127 27.61 -1.34 -18.27
CA SER A 127 28.62 -1.82 -17.35
C SER A 127 29.07 -3.23 -17.70
N THR A 128 30.34 -3.50 -17.43
CA THR A 128 30.98 -4.80 -17.61
C THR A 128 31.61 -5.20 -16.28
N GLU A 129 31.30 -6.42 -15.84
CA GLU A 129 31.69 -6.91 -14.53
C GLU A 129 32.66 -8.08 -14.67
N THR A 130 33.76 -8.04 -13.94
CA THR A 130 34.73 -9.14 -13.91
C THR A 130 35.07 -9.50 -12.46
N CYS A 131 35.19 -10.79 -12.18
CA CYS A 131 35.54 -11.30 -10.86
C CYS A 131 36.67 -12.32 -11.01
N THR A 132 37.79 -12.06 -10.35
CA THR A 132 39.02 -12.86 -10.46
C THR A 132 39.47 -13.31 -9.07
N LEU A 133 39.94 -14.57 -8.96
CA LEU A 133 40.49 -15.09 -7.71
C LEU A 133 41.95 -14.62 -7.57
N VAL A 134 42.25 -13.86 -6.53
CA VAL A 134 43.57 -13.28 -6.27
C VAL A 134 44.42 -14.19 -5.40
N LYS A 135 43.86 -14.72 -4.29
CA LYS A 135 44.63 -15.47 -3.28
C LYS A 135 43.79 -16.54 -2.58
N GLU A 136 44.41 -17.68 -2.24
CA GLU A 136 43.87 -18.69 -1.33
C GLU A 136 44.70 -18.72 -0.04
N GLU A 137 44.07 -18.63 1.14
CA GLU A 137 44.76 -18.60 2.44
C GLU A 137 44.08 -19.55 3.45
N ILE A 138 44.86 -20.23 4.29
CA ILE A 138 44.32 -21.12 5.33
C ILE A 138 44.49 -20.45 6.69
N ILE A 139 43.39 -19.95 7.25
CA ILE A 139 43.41 -19.35 8.59
C ILE A 139 42.96 -20.39 9.63
N LYS A 140 43.67 -20.42 10.76
CA LYS A 140 43.29 -21.20 11.94
C LYS A 140 42.35 -20.34 12.79
N MET A 141 41.12 -20.81 12.99
CA MET A 141 40.17 -20.14 13.88
C MET A 141 40.00 -20.95 15.17
N GLU A 142 40.02 -20.25 16.30
CA GLU A 142 39.71 -20.83 17.61
C GLU A 142 38.19 -20.92 17.74
N GLY A 143 37.66 -22.15 17.85
CA GLY A 143 36.24 -22.39 18.13
C GLY A 143 35.90 -22.27 19.62
N PRO A 144 34.61 -22.31 19.99
CA PRO A 144 34.18 -22.21 21.38
C PRO A 144 34.79 -23.32 22.23
N GLU A 145 35.18 -22.96 23.45
CA GLU A 145 35.87 -23.85 24.38
C GLU A 145 34.91 -24.92 24.91
N VAL A 146 35.09 -26.18 24.47
CA VAL A 146 34.28 -27.29 24.99
C VAL A 146 34.99 -27.86 26.21
N VAL A 147 34.45 -27.58 27.40
CA VAL A 147 34.84 -28.26 28.64
C VAL A 147 34.21 -29.65 28.60
N LYS A 148 35.03 -30.70 28.60
CA LYS A 148 34.56 -32.07 28.86
C LYS A 148 34.73 -32.35 30.34
N GLU A 149 33.63 -32.64 31.04
CA GLU A 149 33.69 -33.28 32.35
C GLU A 149 34.13 -34.74 32.18
N GLY A 150 35.29 -35.06 32.75
CA GLY A 150 35.76 -36.43 32.92
C GLY A 150 35.43 -36.90 34.33
N GLY A 151 34.75 -38.03 34.43
CA GLY A 151 34.26 -38.59 35.69
C GLY A 151 35.34 -39.04 36.67
N ASP A 152 34.95 -38.90 37.93
CA ASP A 152 35.31 -39.58 39.19
C ASP A 152 36.79 -39.84 39.58
N SER A 153 37.06 -39.61 40.87
CA SER A 153 38.33 -39.74 41.63
C SER A 153 39.38 -38.62 41.54
N LEU A 154 39.34 -37.76 42.58
CA LEU A 154 40.46 -37.11 43.29
C LEU A 154 41.72 -36.72 42.48
N LYS A 155 41.55 -35.88 41.45
CA LYS A 155 42.48 -34.80 41.01
C LYS A 155 41.90 -34.16 39.74
N ASN A 156 41.03 -33.17 39.90
CA ASN A 156 40.45 -32.43 38.76
C ASN A 156 41.49 -31.47 38.16
N VAL A 157 42.19 -31.93 37.12
CA VAL A 157 42.90 -31.07 36.18
C VAL A 157 41.95 -30.78 35.02
N PHE A 158 41.36 -29.59 34.99
CA PHE A 158 40.60 -29.10 33.86
C PHE A 158 41.54 -28.96 32.65
N LYS A 159 41.42 -29.84 31.66
CA LYS A 159 42.07 -29.66 30.36
C LYS A 159 41.05 -29.05 29.41
N SER A 160 41.13 -27.73 29.22
CA SER A 160 40.43 -27.12 28.10
C SER A 160 41.09 -27.54 26.79
N LYS A 161 40.30 -28.06 25.85
CA LYS A 161 40.76 -28.30 24.47
C LYS A 161 40.10 -27.25 23.59
N LYS A 162 40.86 -26.23 23.22
CA LYS A 162 40.48 -25.31 22.14
C LYS A 162 40.35 -26.11 20.84
N VAL A 163 39.15 -26.14 20.26
CA VAL A 163 38.93 -26.75 18.94
C VAL A 163 39.44 -25.75 17.90
N ILE A 164 40.63 -26.01 17.36
CA ILE A 164 41.20 -25.20 16.27
C ILE A 164 40.65 -25.72 14.95
N THR A 165 39.74 -24.98 14.33
CA THR A 165 39.19 -25.31 13.02
C THR A 165 39.98 -24.57 11.94
N LYS A 166 40.61 -25.31 11.01
CA LYS A 166 41.28 -24.71 9.84
C LYS A 166 40.22 -24.39 8.78
N VAL A 167 40.10 -23.14 8.38
CA VAL A 167 39.16 -22.71 7.33
C VAL A 167 39.94 -22.09 6.18
N LYS A 168 39.60 -22.51 4.95
CA LYS A 168 40.13 -21.91 3.71
C LYS A 168 39.39 -20.61 3.43
N GLN A 169 40.14 -19.54 3.25
CA GLN A 169 39.71 -18.23 2.77
C GLN A 169 40.14 -18.04 1.31
N PHE A 170 39.25 -17.44 0.52
CA PHE A 170 39.45 -17.11 -0.89
C PHE A 170 39.30 -15.59 -1.04
N HIS A 171 40.32 -14.93 -1.56
CA HIS A 171 40.31 -13.49 -1.86
C HIS A 171 39.97 -13.29 -3.33
N TRP A 172 38.88 -12.59 -3.58
CA TRP A 172 38.36 -12.27 -4.91
C TRP A 172 38.54 -10.78 -5.16
N LYS A 173 38.99 -10.42 -6.37
CA LYS A 173 38.98 -9.05 -6.87
C LYS A 173 37.86 -8.90 -7.88
N MET A 174 36.97 -7.95 -7.60
CA MET A 174 35.85 -7.60 -8.47
C MET A 174 36.11 -6.24 -9.11
N ASP A 175 36.12 -6.21 -10.44
CA ASP A 175 36.25 -4.98 -11.22
C ASP A 175 34.94 -4.72 -11.98
N ILE A 176 34.34 -3.55 -11.75
CA ILE A 176 33.20 -3.05 -12.52
C ILE A 176 33.68 -1.86 -13.33
N ARG A 177 33.71 -2.01 -14.65
CA ARG A 177 33.88 -0.87 -15.57
C ARG A 177 32.52 -0.42 -16.05
N TYR A 178 32.21 0.86 -15.92
CA TYR A 178 30.95 1.41 -16.42
C TYR A 178 31.19 2.66 -17.26
N ARG A 179 30.33 2.84 -18.27
CA ARG A 179 30.39 3.98 -19.17
C ARG A 179 29.01 4.61 -19.30
N ILE A 180 28.99 5.94 -19.26
CA ILE A 180 27.84 6.78 -19.57
C ILE A 180 28.22 7.65 -20.74
N TYR A 181 27.51 7.52 -21.85
CA TYR A 181 27.77 8.31 -23.05
C TYR A 181 26.48 8.59 -23.81
N VAL A 182 26.47 9.70 -24.55
CA VAL A 182 25.41 10.06 -25.49
C VAL A 182 25.89 9.77 -26.89
N TYR A 183 25.10 9.06 -27.69
CA TYR A 183 25.42 8.81 -29.10
C TYR A 183 24.28 9.27 -30.02
N GLY A 184 24.66 9.75 -31.20
CA GLY A 184 23.75 10.10 -32.28
C GLY A 184 23.42 8.91 -33.21
N GLY A 185 22.14 8.71 -33.51
CA GLY A 185 21.66 7.74 -34.49
C GLY A 185 21.78 6.29 -34.04
N ASN A 186 22.30 5.44 -34.93
CA ASN A 186 22.42 3.99 -34.71
C ASN A 186 23.83 3.56 -34.29
N ASP A 187 24.78 4.49 -34.14
CA ASP A 187 26.14 4.13 -33.74
C ASP A 187 26.25 3.91 -32.23
N THR A 188 25.91 2.68 -31.84
CA THR A 188 25.86 2.24 -30.46
C THR A 188 27.23 1.99 -29.83
N SER A 189 28.33 2.17 -30.58
CA SER A 189 29.70 1.83 -30.14
C SER A 189 30.32 2.85 -29.19
N GLY A 190 29.76 4.06 -29.16
CA GLY A 190 30.28 5.18 -28.38
C GLY A 190 31.54 5.83 -28.95
N SER A 191 32.02 5.39 -30.13
CA SER A 191 33.27 5.88 -30.75
C SER A 191 33.06 6.72 -32.02
N GLY A 192 31.82 7.05 -32.36
CA GLY A 192 31.48 7.89 -33.51
C GLY A 192 31.77 9.38 -33.29
N GLU A 193 31.80 10.15 -34.38
CA GLU A 193 32.04 11.61 -34.37
C GLU A 193 30.99 12.39 -33.56
N ASP A 194 29.76 11.84 -33.48
CA ASP A 194 28.62 12.38 -32.73
C ASP A 194 28.36 11.62 -31.41
N SER A 195 29.41 11.04 -30.80
CA SER A 195 29.35 10.38 -29.50
C SER A 195 30.16 11.13 -28.44
N PHE A 196 29.55 11.33 -27.27
CA PHE A 196 30.11 12.10 -26.16
C PHE A 196 30.10 11.27 -24.88
N THR A 197 31.27 10.99 -24.33
CA THR A 197 31.41 10.26 -23.07
C THR A 197 31.27 11.21 -21.89
N LEU A 198 30.25 10.98 -21.05
CA LEU A 198 30.04 11.71 -19.81
C LEU A 198 30.95 11.15 -18.71
N ARG A 199 31.02 9.81 -18.60
CA ARG A 199 31.90 9.09 -17.65
C ARG A 199 32.38 7.75 -18.22
N ASP A 200 33.62 7.40 -17.95
CA ASP A 200 34.21 6.06 -18.17
C ASP A 200 35.10 5.77 -16.97
N GLU A 201 34.61 4.96 -16.05
CA GLU A 201 35.23 4.72 -14.76
C GLU A 201 35.35 3.21 -14.51
N THR A 202 36.37 2.82 -13.75
CA THR A 202 36.56 1.44 -13.31
C THR A 202 36.72 1.39 -11.81
N VAL A 203 35.87 0.62 -11.15
CA VAL A 203 35.84 0.44 -9.70
C VAL A 203 36.26 -0.97 -9.36
N SER A 204 37.20 -1.10 -8.42
CA SER A 204 37.76 -2.36 -7.97
C SER A 204 37.51 -2.57 -6.49
N CYS A 205 37.16 -3.79 -6.07
CA CYS A 205 36.99 -4.15 -4.66
C CYS A 205 37.52 -5.55 -4.38
N GLU A 206 38.13 -5.73 -3.21
CA GLU A 206 38.57 -7.03 -2.71
C GLU A 206 37.57 -7.61 -1.70
N ILE A 207 37.20 -8.88 -1.91
CA ILE A 207 36.20 -9.57 -1.09
C ILE A 207 36.73 -10.94 -0.68
N ILE A 208 36.51 -11.31 0.58
CA ILE A 208 37.00 -12.56 1.15
C ILE A 208 35.81 -13.50 1.38
N THR A 209 35.93 -14.77 0.98
CA THR A 209 34.93 -15.81 1.28
C THR A 209 35.55 -17.05 1.92
N ARG A 210 34.74 -17.82 2.66
CA ARG A 210 35.18 -19.02 3.39
C ARG A 210 34.56 -20.29 2.82
N GLY A 211 35.34 -21.36 2.76
CA GLY A 211 34.86 -22.74 2.56
C GLY A 211 34.65 -23.20 1.10
N ASN A 212 33.96 -22.42 0.26
CA ASN A 212 33.69 -22.79 -1.14
C ASN A 212 34.66 -22.08 -2.12
N LYS A 213 35.21 -22.84 -3.09
CA LYS A 213 36.10 -22.36 -4.15
C LYS A 213 35.35 -21.74 -5.35
N GLU A 214 34.02 -21.78 -5.33
CA GLU A 214 33.19 -21.11 -6.33
C GLU A 214 33.06 -19.61 -6.03
N PRO A 215 33.02 -18.76 -7.08
CA PRO A 215 32.75 -17.34 -6.89
C PRO A 215 31.37 -17.17 -6.24
N PRO A 216 31.16 -16.17 -5.36
CA PRO A 216 29.91 -16.08 -4.62
C PRO A 216 28.71 -15.92 -5.57
N ALA A 217 27.79 -16.89 -5.57
CA ALA A 217 26.61 -16.90 -6.44
C ALA A 217 25.69 -15.67 -6.23
N ARG A 218 25.83 -14.95 -5.11
CA ARG A 218 25.14 -13.69 -4.82
C ARG A 218 25.79 -12.45 -5.45
N MET A 219 26.96 -12.60 -6.07
CA MET A 219 27.70 -11.52 -6.72
C MET A 219 27.62 -11.56 -8.24
N LEU A 220 27.61 -12.77 -8.80
CA LEU A 220 27.35 -13.00 -10.22
C LEU A 220 25.88 -13.39 -10.33
N ASP A 221 25.04 -12.47 -10.79
CA ASP A 221 23.74 -12.85 -11.30
C ASP A 221 24.02 -13.85 -12.44
N LEU A 222 23.62 -15.12 -12.30
CA LEU A 222 24.02 -16.22 -13.20
C LEU A 222 23.62 -15.98 -14.67
N HIS A 223 22.84 -14.92 -14.95
CA HIS A 223 22.42 -14.47 -16.28
C HIS A 223 23.14 -13.21 -16.83
N ALA A 224 24.01 -12.53 -16.08
CA ALA A 224 24.59 -11.25 -16.53
C ALA A 224 26.10 -11.13 -16.26
N ARG A 225 26.94 -11.75 -17.09
CA ARG A 225 28.34 -11.29 -17.24
C ARG A 225 28.43 -9.90 -17.88
N ASN A 226 27.37 -9.49 -18.59
CA ASN A 226 27.14 -8.15 -19.12
C ASN A 226 25.66 -7.77 -18.86
N PRO A 227 25.32 -6.91 -17.89
CA PRO A 227 23.99 -6.33 -17.84
C PRO A 227 23.67 -5.65 -19.18
N SER A 228 22.43 -5.81 -19.66
CA SER A 228 22.01 -5.16 -20.90
C SER A 228 22.13 -3.64 -20.75
N PRO A 229 22.66 -2.93 -21.76
CA PRO A 229 22.73 -1.48 -21.72
C PRO A 229 21.37 -0.85 -21.46
N VAL A 230 21.34 0.19 -20.65
CA VAL A 230 20.13 0.95 -20.32
C VAL A 230 20.14 2.24 -21.12
N ASP A 231 19.16 2.38 -22.02
CA ASP A 231 19.08 3.47 -22.97
C ASP A 231 17.90 4.41 -22.66
N VAL A 232 18.09 5.71 -22.89
CA VAL A 232 17.02 6.70 -22.90
C VAL A 232 17.26 7.75 -23.99
N SER A 233 16.22 8.08 -24.77
CA SER A 233 16.35 9.10 -25.80
C SER A 233 16.28 10.52 -25.21
N LEU A 234 17.31 11.32 -25.47
CA LEU A 234 17.36 12.75 -25.16
C LEU A 234 16.79 13.63 -26.29
N THR A 235 16.40 13.02 -27.42
CA THR A 235 15.93 13.74 -28.62
C THR A 235 14.80 14.72 -28.33
N TRP A 236 13.82 14.34 -27.51
CA TRP A 236 12.71 15.23 -27.18
C TRP A 236 13.18 16.40 -26.33
N LEU A 237 13.97 16.16 -25.27
CA LEU A 237 14.57 17.20 -24.43
C LEU A 237 15.30 18.25 -25.27
N LEU A 238 16.18 17.80 -26.15
CA LEU A 238 17.01 18.68 -26.98
C LEU A 238 16.16 19.52 -27.95
N LYS A 239 15.03 19.00 -28.44
CA LYS A 239 14.10 19.75 -29.30
C LYS A 239 13.38 20.88 -28.57
N GLN A 240 13.29 20.83 -27.24
CA GLN A 240 12.68 21.88 -26.43
C GLN A 240 13.67 22.98 -26.03
N MET A 241 14.92 22.94 -26.52
CA MET A 241 15.96 23.91 -26.20
C MET A 241 16.17 24.88 -27.37
N ASP A 242 16.29 26.17 -27.08
CA ASP A 242 16.74 27.14 -28.05
C ASP A 242 18.25 27.01 -28.33
N ALA A 243 18.62 26.98 -29.60
CA ALA A 243 19.99 26.76 -30.03
C ALA A 243 20.93 27.94 -29.75
N SER A 244 20.40 29.15 -29.54
CA SER A 244 21.19 30.37 -29.36
C SER A 244 21.37 30.76 -27.89
N SER A 245 20.31 30.62 -27.09
CA SER A 245 20.32 30.98 -25.67
C SER A 245 20.57 29.79 -24.73
N LEU A 246 20.50 28.55 -25.24
CA LEU A 246 20.51 27.32 -24.43
C LEU A 246 19.44 27.32 -23.33
N THR A 247 18.32 28.01 -23.56
CA THR A 247 17.17 28.04 -22.65
C THR A 247 16.05 27.15 -23.16
N ALA A 248 15.26 26.60 -22.25
CA ALA A 248 14.05 25.88 -22.62
C ALA A 248 13.03 26.83 -23.28
N ALA A 249 12.43 26.36 -24.37
CA ALA A 249 11.44 27.06 -25.18
C ALA A 249 10.17 26.21 -25.34
N TYR A 250 9.82 25.47 -24.28
CA TYR A 250 8.56 24.72 -24.24
C TYR A 250 7.38 25.68 -24.18
N ASP A 251 6.33 25.36 -24.94
CA ASP A 251 5.07 26.09 -24.96
C ASP A 251 3.92 25.12 -25.25
N ILE A 252 2.69 25.51 -24.91
CA ILE A 252 1.48 24.70 -25.14
C ILE A 252 0.64 25.36 -26.23
N ASP A 253 0.41 24.64 -27.33
CA ASP A 253 -0.52 25.10 -28.36
C ASP A 253 -1.97 24.93 -27.88
N ARG A 254 -2.55 26.05 -27.45
CA ARG A 254 -3.93 26.11 -26.99
C ARG A 254 -4.95 26.08 -28.13
N SER A 255 -4.52 26.30 -29.37
CA SER A 255 -5.40 26.28 -30.55
C SER A 255 -5.70 24.87 -31.05
N ALA A 256 -4.91 23.87 -30.61
CA ALA A 256 -5.10 22.48 -30.98
C ALA A 256 -6.39 21.89 -30.39
N GLU A 257 -7.17 21.18 -31.22
CA GLU A 257 -8.42 20.51 -30.78
C GLU A 257 -8.20 19.46 -29.68
N SER A 258 -6.98 18.93 -29.56
CA SER A 258 -6.58 17.99 -28.51
C SER A 258 -6.28 18.66 -27.16
N CYS A 259 -6.11 19.98 -27.11
CA CYS A 259 -5.79 20.72 -25.89
C CYS A 259 -7.06 20.96 -25.06
N ARG A 260 -7.15 20.35 -23.87
CA ARG A 260 -8.32 20.47 -22.98
C ARG A 260 -8.00 21.22 -21.69
N THR A 261 -6.88 20.88 -21.07
CA THR A 261 -6.42 21.47 -19.81
C THR A 261 -4.88 21.58 -19.81
N PRO A 262 -4.27 22.37 -18.89
CA PRO A 262 -2.81 22.48 -18.78
C PRO A 262 -2.08 21.13 -18.65
N ARG A 263 -2.72 20.12 -18.05
CA ARG A 263 -2.22 18.73 -18.01
C ARG A 263 -2.61 17.89 -19.22
N ASN A 264 -3.82 18.07 -19.72
CA ASN A 264 -4.41 17.24 -20.77
C ASN A 264 -4.30 17.93 -22.14
N ASN A 265 -3.08 17.94 -22.67
CA ASN A 265 -2.72 18.38 -24.01
C ASN A 265 -1.53 17.54 -24.52
N GLN A 266 -1.26 17.62 -25.82
CA GLN A 266 -0.29 16.73 -26.48
C GLN A 266 1.14 16.97 -25.96
N GLU A 267 1.50 18.24 -25.79
CA GLU A 267 2.82 18.72 -25.39
C GLU A 267 3.15 18.26 -23.96
N THR A 268 2.23 18.45 -23.01
CA THR A 268 2.40 18.04 -21.62
C THR A 268 2.42 16.51 -21.48
N MET A 269 1.66 15.78 -22.32
CA MET A 269 1.70 14.31 -22.37
C MET A 269 3.05 13.80 -22.90
N GLU A 270 3.62 14.46 -23.91
CA GLU A 270 4.96 14.14 -24.41
C GLU A 270 6.05 14.45 -23.37
N ALA A 271 5.93 15.57 -22.67
CA ALA A 271 6.79 15.94 -21.56
C ALA A 271 6.76 14.87 -20.46
N GLU A 272 5.58 14.45 -20.04
CA GLU A 272 5.42 13.38 -19.05
C GLU A 272 6.06 12.06 -19.52
N LYS A 273 5.81 11.67 -20.78
CA LYS A 273 6.40 10.44 -21.33
C LYS A 273 7.92 10.50 -21.31
N HIS A 274 8.50 11.63 -21.68
CA HIS A 274 9.94 11.82 -21.65
C HIS A 274 10.50 11.81 -20.22
N PHE A 275 9.90 12.58 -19.32
CA PHE A 275 10.29 12.61 -17.90
C PHE A 275 10.18 11.23 -17.24
N ASN A 276 9.13 10.47 -17.50
CA ASN A 276 9.02 9.09 -17.00
C ASN A 276 10.13 8.19 -17.57
N SER A 277 10.51 8.37 -18.83
CA SER A 277 11.57 7.57 -19.46
C SER A 277 12.95 7.85 -18.85
N ILE A 278 13.31 9.12 -18.65
CA ILE A 278 14.58 9.52 -18.03
C ILE A 278 14.60 9.24 -16.53
N GLY A 279 13.48 9.40 -15.82
CA GLY A 279 13.33 8.99 -14.42
C GLY A 279 13.49 7.48 -14.24
N ASN A 280 12.95 6.67 -15.15
CA ASN A 280 13.15 5.22 -15.15
C ASN A 280 14.61 4.84 -15.42
N TRP A 281 15.29 5.55 -16.34
CA TRP A 281 16.72 5.38 -16.57
C TRP A 281 17.54 5.68 -15.31
N CYS A 282 17.31 6.83 -14.65
CA CYS A 282 17.96 7.18 -13.38
C CYS A 282 17.66 6.18 -12.27
N SER A 283 16.43 5.63 -12.21
CA SER A 283 16.04 4.60 -11.25
C SER A 283 16.84 3.32 -11.46
N GLN A 284 17.03 2.90 -12.71
CA GLN A 284 17.82 1.71 -13.05
C GLN A 284 19.30 1.91 -12.71
N VAL A 285 19.91 3.04 -13.10
CA VAL A 285 21.31 3.36 -12.79
C VAL A 285 21.54 3.44 -11.27
N SER A 286 20.70 4.16 -10.54
CA SER A 286 20.81 4.24 -9.07
C SER A 286 20.59 2.88 -8.39
N ARG A 287 19.60 2.10 -8.83
CA ARG A 287 19.34 0.76 -8.28
C ARG A 287 20.52 -0.19 -8.53
N TYR A 288 21.18 -0.08 -9.68
CA TYR A 288 22.36 -0.86 -9.99
C TYR A 288 23.46 -0.67 -8.93
N PHE A 289 23.89 0.57 -8.66
CA PHE A 289 24.93 0.84 -7.67
C PHE A 289 24.49 0.51 -6.23
N ILE A 290 23.24 0.84 -5.84
CA ILE A 290 22.72 0.52 -4.49
C ILE A 290 22.67 -1.00 -4.27
N ALA A 291 22.22 -1.77 -5.26
CA ALA A 291 22.16 -3.23 -5.16
C ALA A 291 23.56 -3.85 -5.01
N LYS A 292 24.55 -3.36 -5.77
CA LYS A 292 25.94 -3.82 -5.66
C LYS A 292 26.53 -3.51 -4.28
N GLN A 293 26.33 -2.30 -3.75
CA GLN A 293 26.78 -1.96 -2.40
C GLN A 293 26.14 -2.85 -1.33
N LYS A 294 24.83 -3.09 -1.43
CA LYS A 294 24.12 -3.97 -0.50
C LYS A 294 24.67 -5.40 -0.53
N ASN A 295 24.95 -5.94 -1.72
CA ASN A 295 25.50 -7.29 -1.88
C ASN A 295 26.90 -7.41 -1.27
N VAL A 296 27.75 -6.39 -1.45
CA VAL A 296 29.08 -6.35 -0.81
C VAL A 296 28.96 -6.28 0.72
N ASN A 297 28.10 -5.40 1.24
CA ASN A 297 27.91 -5.27 2.68
C ASN A 297 27.40 -6.56 3.34
N ILE A 298 26.48 -7.29 2.70
CA ILE A 298 26.00 -8.58 3.19
C ILE A 298 27.16 -9.59 3.29
N LEU A 299 28.06 -9.59 2.33
CA LEU A 299 29.19 -10.53 2.30
C LEU A 299 30.24 -10.17 3.36
N LYS A 300 30.46 -8.88 3.61
CA LYS A 300 31.30 -8.41 4.74
C LYS A 300 30.72 -8.77 6.11
N LEU A 301 29.39 -8.67 6.29
CA LEU A 301 28.71 -9.02 7.55
C LEU A 301 28.77 -10.52 7.88
N GLN A 302 28.86 -11.39 6.88
CA GLN A 302 29.09 -12.82 7.10
C GLN A 302 30.49 -13.12 7.67
N ASP A 303 31.46 -12.21 7.47
CA ASP A 303 32.80 -12.30 8.05
C ASP A 303 32.92 -11.63 9.44
N SER A 304 32.04 -10.66 9.76
CA SER A 304 32.19 -9.77 10.94
C SER A 304 31.71 -10.35 12.28
N VAL A 305 31.15 -11.57 12.32
CA VAL A 305 30.76 -12.22 13.59
C VAL A 305 31.97 -12.47 14.50
N HIS A 306 33.22 -12.35 14.03
CA HIS A 306 34.43 -12.64 14.82
C HIS A 306 35.56 -11.59 14.76
N THR A 307 35.40 -10.43 14.12
CA THR A 307 36.53 -9.47 13.96
C THR A 307 36.34 -8.06 14.52
N GLY A 308 35.17 -7.71 15.08
CA GLY A 308 35.02 -6.43 15.80
C GLY A 308 35.38 -5.18 14.97
N LEU A 309 35.14 -5.20 13.65
CA LEU A 309 35.37 -4.05 12.78
C LEU A 309 34.14 -3.13 12.80
N ASN A 310 34.38 -1.86 13.14
CA ASN A 310 33.36 -0.80 13.18
C ASN A 310 32.77 -0.50 11.78
N GLN A 311 31.52 -0.03 11.78
CA GLN A 311 30.68 0.27 10.62
C GLN A 311 31.03 1.60 9.92
N ASP A 312 32.31 1.88 9.68
CA ASP A 312 32.75 3.15 9.09
C ASP A 312 32.95 3.03 7.56
N GLY A 313 31.92 2.55 6.86
CA GLY A 313 31.91 2.50 5.40
C GLY A 313 31.01 3.57 4.78
N MET A 314 31.35 4.06 3.59
CA MET A 314 30.54 5.09 2.93
C MET A 314 29.18 4.51 2.50
N ASP A 315 28.12 5.00 3.13
CA ASP A 315 26.77 4.50 2.90
C ASP A 315 26.12 5.25 1.72
N ILE A 316 26.00 4.59 0.58
CA ILE A 316 25.32 5.12 -0.61
C ILE A 316 23.85 5.47 -0.33
N THR A 317 23.25 4.91 0.74
CA THR A 317 21.93 5.34 1.20
C THR A 317 21.96 6.69 1.91
N LEU A 318 23.09 7.12 2.47
CA LEU A 318 23.28 8.51 2.93
C LEU A 318 23.40 9.47 1.74
N ALA A 319 24.16 9.11 0.69
CA ALA A 319 24.21 9.91 -0.54
C ALA A 319 22.83 10.01 -1.22
N ALA A 320 22.03 8.94 -1.18
CA ALA A 320 20.66 8.95 -1.66
C ALA A 320 19.69 9.75 -0.77
N ARG A 321 19.99 9.96 0.51
CA ARG A 321 19.21 10.84 1.41
C ARG A 321 19.63 12.30 1.25
N ALA A 322 20.91 12.55 0.94
CA ALA A 322 21.43 13.90 0.70
C ALA A 322 20.80 14.59 -0.52
N SER A 323 20.16 13.84 -1.43
CA SER A 323 19.40 14.46 -2.54
C SER A 323 18.22 15.27 -2.05
N ASP A 324 17.64 14.92 -0.91
CA ASP A 324 16.47 15.63 -0.34
C ASP A 324 16.85 17.03 0.18
N GLU A 325 18.15 17.31 0.31
CA GLU A 325 18.70 18.59 0.74
C GLU A 325 19.17 19.46 -0.45
N VAL A 326 19.16 18.92 -1.67
CA VAL A 326 19.46 19.72 -2.87
C VAL A 326 18.20 20.51 -3.24
N PHE A 327 18.36 21.81 -3.49
CA PHE A 327 17.23 22.67 -3.81
C PHE A 327 16.55 22.23 -5.11
N ASN A 328 15.22 22.13 -5.08
CA ASN A 328 14.41 21.80 -6.24
C ASN A 328 13.72 23.07 -6.78
N PRO A 329 14.07 23.53 -7.99
CA PRO A 329 13.58 24.81 -8.50
C PRO A 329 12.12 24.75 -9.02
N VAL A 330 11.54 23.56 -9.19
CA VAL A 330 10.19 23.40 -9.74
C VAL A 330 9.16 23.61 -8.63
N VAL A 331 8.70 24.85 -8.49
CA VAL A 331 7.73 25.24 -7.46
C VAL A 331 6.56 26.03 -8.08
N PRO A 332 5.29 25.62 -7.89
CA PRO A 332 4.12 26.28 -8.44
C PRO A 332 3.76 27.55 -7.64
N LEU A 333 4.36 28.68 -8.02
CA LEU A 333 4.25 29.94 -7.29
C LEU A 333 3.48 31.00 -8.08
N PHE A 334 2.71 31.80 -7.34
CA PHE A 334 2.16 33.09 -7.78
C PHE A 334 2.74 34.23 -6.94
N GLU A 335 2.81 35.42 -7.54
CA GLU A 335 3.17 36.66 -6.85
C GLU A 335 1.93 37.23 -6.15
N SER A 336 2.02 37.37 -4.83
CA SER A 336 0.96 38.00 -4.04
C SER A 336 1.07 39.52 -4.15
N HIS A 337 0.17 40.13 -4.92
CA HIS A 337 -0.06 41.57 -4.86
C HIS A 337 -0.87 41.87 -3.60
N ASN A 338 -0.19 42.23 -2.52
CA ASN A 338 -0.87 42.79 -1.35
C ASN A 338 -1.53 44.12 -1.76
N ASP A 339 -2.86 44.16 -1.83
CA ASP A 339 -3.68 45.38 -1.80
C ASP A 339 -3.60 46.09 -0.43
N LYS A 340 -2.39 46.25 0.11
CA LYS A 340 -2.14 47.18 1.20
C LYS A 340 -1.68 48.48 0.56
N LYS A 341 -2.66 49.30 0.16
CA LYS A 341 -2.44 50.74 0.09
C LYS A 341 -1.81 51.17 1.41
N SER A 342 -0.60 51.71 1.31
CA SER A 342 -0.03 52.58 2.33
C SER A 342 -1.03 53.72 2.52
N GLU A 343 -1.82 53.71 3.59
CA GLU A 343 -2.45 54.91 4.12
C GLU A 343 -1.32 55.79 4.68
N GLY A 344 -0.69 56.58 3.80
CA GLY A 344 0.38 57.48 4.21
C GLY A 344 1.34 57.85 3.10
N ASP A 345 0.83 58.37 1.98
CA ASP A 345 1.46 59.51 1.28
C ASP A 345 0.61 59.90 0.07
N ALA A 346 -0.56 60.46 0.36
CA ALA A 346 -1.31 61.26 -0.59
C ALA A 346 -0.96 62.74 -0.35
N ARG A 347 0.21 63.19 -0.81
CA ARG A 347 0.49 64.59 -1.10
C ARG A 347 1.81 64.76 -1.86
N LEU A 348 1.70 65.48 -2.98
CA LEU A 348 2.76 65.91 -3.93
C LEU A 348 3.06 64.80 -4.96
N LEU A 349 2.73 64.93 -6.25
CA LEU A 349 2.95 66.07 -7.13
C LEU A 349 1.87 66.14 -8.22
N MET A 350 1.31 67.34 -8.40
CA MET A 350 0.63 67.80 -9.63
C MET A 350 1.66 68.52 -10.52
N HIS A 351 1.40 68.50 -11.83
CA HIS A 351 2.15 69.04 -13.00
C HIS A 351 3.01 68.01 -13.74
N ASP A 352 2.94 67.84 -15.08
CA ASP A 352 2.36 68.66 -16.15
C ASP A 352 2.01 67.81 -17.39
N ASP A 353 1.13 68.37 -18.23
CA ASP A 353 0.46 67.79 -19.41
C ASP A 353 1.36 67.20 -20.52
N SER A 354 0.93 66.08 -21.13
CA SER A 354 0.42 66.03 -22.52
C SER A 354 0.51 64.63 -23.19
N ALA A 355 -0.52 64.35 -24.00
CA ALA A 355 -0.69 63.30 -25.02
C ALA A 355 -1.63 62.13 -24.69
N GLU A 356 -2.62 62.01 -25.57
CA GLU A 356 -3.90 61.31 -25.47
C GLU A 356 -3.82 59.78 -25.71
N GLY A 357 -4.73 59.05 -25.05
CA GLY A 357 -5.43 57.91 -25.66
C GLY A 357 -5.08 56.52 -25.14
N GLY A 358 -6.00 55.90 -24.40
CA GLY A 358 -6.09 54.44 -24.26
C GLY A 358 -6.22 53.93 -22.83
N THR A 359 -7.46 53.75 -22.38
CA THR A 359 -7.85 52.94 -21.21
C THR A 359 -7.50 51.46 -21.39
N GLU A 360 -6.55 50.94 -20.61
CA GLU A 360 -6.53 49.55 -20.12
C GLU A 360 -5.85 49.50 -18.73
N THR A 361 -6.62 49.21 -17.68
CA THR A 361 -6.08 48.80 -16.39
C THR A 361 -5.51 47.39 -16.55
N GLY A 362 -4.23 47.28 -16.92
CA GLY A 362 -3.54 46.01 -17.05
C GLY A 362 -3.45 45.29 -15.71
N THR A 363 -4.24 44.22 -15.55
CA THR A 363 -3.98 43.20 -14.53
C THR A 363 -2.65 42.54 -14.87
N THR A 364 -1.62 42.83 -14.09
CA THR A 364 -0.32 42.15 -14.19
C THR A 364 -0.53 40.66 -13.90
N SER A 365 -0.03 39.78 -14.79
CA SER A 365 -0.10 38.33 -14.59
C SER A 365 0.59 37.97 -13.26
N PRO A 366 0.00 37.09 -12.42
CA PRO A 366 0.57 36.71 -11.12
C PRO A 366 1.79 35.78 -11.25
N ILE A 367 2.28 35.52 -12.46
CA ILE A 367 3.38 34.58 -12.72
C ILE A 367 4.72 35.30 -12.57
N LEU A 368 5.67 34.63 -11.92
CA LEU A 368 7.03 35.13 -11.77
C LEU A 368 7.68 35.34 -13.16
N PRO A 369 8.36 36.47 -13.39
CA PRO A 369 9.08 36.72 -14.64
C PRO A 369 10.16 35.69 -14.94
N ALA A 370 10.42 35.46 -16.24
CA ALA A 370 11.43 34.51 -16.69
C ALA A 370 12.86 34.83 -16.21
N SER A 371 13.14 36.08 -15.80
CA SER A 371 14.42 36.45 -15.17
C SER A 371 14.69 35.68 -13.88
N ASP A 372 13.65 35.38 -13.12
CA ASP A 372 13.77 34.76 -11.79
C ASP A 372 14.09 33.26 -11.89
N ILE A 373 13.78 32.65 -13.05
CA ILE A 373 14.17 31.27 -13.38
C ILE A 373 15.69 31.10 -13.26
N SER A 374 16.46 32.09 -13.73
CA SER A 374 17.93 32.03 -13.69
C SER A 374 18.46 31.99 -12.25
N SER A 375 17.80 32.69 -11.32
CA SER A 375 18.16 32.69 -9.90
C SER A 375 17.90 31.33 -9.25
N PHE A 376 16.74 30.71 -9.54
CA PHE A 376 16.40 29.38 -9.02
C PHE A 376 17.35 28.29 -9.53
N LEU A 377 17.69 28.33 -10.81
CA LEU A 377 18.63 27.39 -11.42
C LEU A 377 20.05 27.58 -10.89
N THR A 378 20.46 28.81 -10.63
CA THR A 378 21.76 29.12 -10.02
C THR A 378 21.84 28.53 -8.61
N GLU A 379 20.78 28.69 -7.82
CA GLU A 379 20.72 28.13 -6.47
C GLU A 379 20.68 26.59 -6.46
N GLN A 380 19.98 25.99 -7.43
CA GLN A 380 20.02 24.55 -7.65
C GLN A 380 21.46 24.07 -7.91
N CYS A 381 22.20 24.73 -8.80
CA CYS A 381 23.60 24.40 -9.06
C CYS A 381 24.48 24.56 -7.81
N ARG A 382 24.33 25.67 -7.07
CA ARG A 382 25.09 25.95 -5.85
C ARG A 382 24.91 24.86 -4.81
N THR A 383 23.66 24.54 -4.45
CA THR A 383 23.37 23.50 -3.44
C THR A 383 23.80 22.10 -3.90
N MET A 384 23.71 21.81 -5.20
CA MET A 384 24.18 20.55 -5.78
C MET A 384 25.70 20.43 -5.68
N GLU A 385 26.45 21.48 -6.03
CA GLU A 385 27.91 21.53 -5.93
C GLU A 385 28.40 21.37 -4.49
N GLU A 386 27.72 22.00 -3.52
CA GLU A 386 28.02 21.82 -2.09
C GLU A 386 27.90 20.37 -1.63
N LYS A 387 26.84 19.66 -2.07
CA LYS A 387 26.66 18.24 -1.74
C LYS A 387 27.64 17.33 -2.47
N ILE A 388 27.95 17.63 -3.72
CA ILE A 388 28.99 16.93 -4.48
C ILE A 388 30.34 17.05 -3.76
N GLU A 389 30.70 18.26 -3.33
CA GLU A 389 31.96 18.52 -2.64
C GLU A 389 32.02 17.86 -1.25
N ALA A 390 30.90 17.82 -0.52
CA ALA A 390 30.80 17.08 0.74
C ALA A 390 31.03 15.58 0.55
N LEU A 391 30.47 14.98 -0.51
CA LEU A 391 30.66 13.55 -0.84
C LEU A 391 32.09 13.26 -1.30
N LYS A 392 32.76 14.18 -1.99
CA LYS A 392 34.20 14.04 -2.32
C LYS A 392 35.05 13.97 -1.06
N LYS A 393 34.88 14.94 -0.15
CA LYS A 393 35.62 15.00 1.13
C LYS A 393 35.42 13.75 2.00
N GLN A 394 34.20 13.21 2.02
CA GLN A 394 33.90 12.00 2.77
C GLN A 394 34.60 10.76 2.20
N GLY A 395 34.67 10.61 0.87
CA GLY A 395 35.35 9.48 0.24
C GLY A 395 36.88 9.56 0.28
N ASP A 396 37.47 10.76 0.27
CA ASP A 396 38.93 10.94 0.43
C ASP A 396 39.42 10.56 1.85
N SER A 397 38.53 10.62 2.84
CA SER A 397 38.84 10.29 4.24
C SER A 397 38.84 8.77 4.52
N SER A 398 38.17 7.97 3.68
CA SER A 398 38.10 6.51 3.80
C SER A 398 39.18 5.82 2.96
N SER A 399 40.44 5.88 3.40
CA SER A 399 41.60 5.23 2.76
C SER A 399 41.63 3.70 2.88
N ASN A 400 40.53 3.05 3.28
CA ASN A 400 40.45 1.59 3.37
C ASN A 400 40.03 1.00 2.02
N THR A 401 40.97 0.32 1.37
CA THR A 401 40.86 -0.45 0.10
C THR A 401 39.79 -1.56 0.09
N THR A 402 39.00 -1.69 1.15
CA THR A 402 38.02 -2.76 1.31
C THR A 402 36.60 -2.33 0.94
N ASP A 403 36.28 -1.04 0.84
CA ASP A 403 34.96 -0.56 0.41
C ASP A 403 34.80 -0.57 -1.11
N PHE A 404 33.65 -1.05 -1.57
CA PHE A 404 33.36 -1.24 -2.99
C PHE A 404 33.12 0.07 -3.75
N MET A 405 32.96 1.20 -3.06
CA MET A 405 32.46 2.44 -3.66
C MET A 405 33.40 3.61 -3.47
N THR A 406 33.55 4.41 -4.54
CA THR A 406 34.28 5.68 -4.54
C THR A 406 33.30 6.85 -4.45
N SER A 407 33.83 8.07 -4.25
CA SER A 407 33.02 9.31 -4.28
C SER A 407 32.23 9.45 -5.59
N ASN A 408 32.71 8.89 -6.71
CA ASN A 408 32.10 9.05 -8.03
C ASN A 408 30.73 8.37 -8.15
N GLU A 409 30.55 7.16 -7.62
CA GLU A 409 29.29 6.42 -7.67
C GLU A 409 28.25 7.01 -6.70
N ALA A 410 28.72 7.52 -5.56
CA ALA A 410 27.89 8.25 -4.61
C ALA A 410 27.34 9.54 -5.24
N ILE A 411 28.19 10.32 -5.93
CA ILE A 411 27.78 11.51 -6.69
C ILE A 411 26.78 11.13 -7.79
N LEU A 412 27.06 10.07 -8.56
CA LEU A 412 26.16 9.63 -9.63
C LEU A 412 24.78 9.23 -9.08
N THR A 413 24.74 8.56 -7.93
CA THR A 413 23.51 8.21 -7.24
C THR A 413 22.75 9.43 -6.73
N LEU A 414 23.44 10.41 -6.13
CA LEU A 414 22.88 11.70 -5.72
C LEU A 414 22.21 12.40 -6.91
N LEU A 415 22.93 12.53 -8.04
CA LEU A 415 22.43 13.20 -9.25
C LEU A 415 21.21 12.48 -9.85
N CYS A 416 21.24 11.14 -9.93
CA CYS A 416 20.09 10.36 -10.40
C CYS A 416 18.87 10.52 -9.48
N LYS A 417 19.07 10.59 -8.16
CA LYS A 417 18.00 10.79 -7.19
C LYS A 417 17.42 12.20 -7.27
N HIS A 418 18.26 13.22 -7.41
CA HIS A 418 17.80 14.60 -7.62
C HIS A 418 16.98 14.73 -8.90
N LEU A 419 17.42 14.12 -10.00
CA LEU A 419 16.68 14.12 -11.25
C LEU A 419 15.28 13.49 -11.10
N ILE A 420 15.18 12.36 -10.38
CA ILE A 420 13.90 11.73 -10.04
C ILE A 420 13.03 12.67 -9.18
N ALA A 421 13.63 13.39 -8.23
CA ALA A 421 12.91 14.34 -7.38
C ALA A 421 12.33 15.52 -8.20
N ILE A 422 13.10 16.05 -9.16
CA ILE A 422 12.64 17.10 -10.10
C ILE A 422 11.43 16.62 -10.92
N ILE A 423 11.49 15.38 -11.45
CA ILE A 423 10.38 14.81 -12.24
C ILE A 423 9.15 14.57 -11.36
N SER A 424 9.36 14.04 -10.16
CA SER A 424 8.29 13.75 -9.20
C SER A 424 7.57 15.05 -8.82
N ILE A 425 8.30 16.10 -8.45
CA ILE A 425 7.69 17.37 -8.09
C ILE A 425 7.00 17.99 -9.30
N TRP A 426 7.59 17.96 -10.50
CA TRP A 426 6.97 18.50 -11.71
C TRP A 426 5.62 17.82 -11.98
N ASN A 427 5.56 16.49 -11.92
CA ASN A 427 4.31 15.76 -12.15
C ASN A 427 3.26 16.14 -11.08
N LYS A 428 3.66 16.20 -9.81
CA LYS A 428 2.78 16.68 -8.73
C LYS A 428 2.31 18.12 -8.97
N SER A 429 3.17 19.03 -9.41
CA SER A 429 2.84 20.44 -9.68
C SER A 429 1.90 20.62 -10.85
N VAL A 430 2.06 19.87 -11.95
CA VAL A 430 1.10 19.95 -13.07
C VAL A 430 -0.25 19.34 -12.68
N ASN A 431 -0.27 18.22 -11.94
CA ASN A 431 -1.52 17.66 -11.41
C ASN A 431 -2.18 18.58 -10.38
N TYR A 432 -1.39 19.34 -9.62
CA TYR A 432 -1.90 20.35 -8.70
C TYR A 432 -2.67 21.47 -9.42
N ILE A 433 -2.23 21.88 -10.61
CA ILE A 433 -2.97 22.83 -11.45
C ILE A 433 -4.34 22.25 -11.87
N GLU A 434 -4.42 20.96 -12.17
CA GLU A 434 -5.69 20.28 -12.47
C GLU A 434 -6.60 20.15 -11.27
N ASP A 435 -6.04 19.85 -10.09
CA ASP A 435 -6.82 19.77 -8.87
C ASP A 435 -7.36 21.15 -8.46
N MET A 436 -6.58 22.22 -8.68
CA MET A 436 -7.05 23.61 -8.56
C MET A 436 -8.21 23.90 -9.52
N LEU A 437 -8.10 23.47 -10.79
CA LEU A 437 -9.19 23.59 -11.77
C LEU A 437 -10.45 22.84 -11.34
N LEU A 438 -10.30 21.60 -10.89
CA LEU A 438 -11.40 20.76 -10.43
C LEU A 438 -12.07 21.34 -9.18
N THR A 439 -11.28 21.87 -8.25
CA THR A 439 -11.78 22.50 -7.02
C THR A 439 -12.60 23.74 -7.35
N GLN A 440 -12.07 24.64 -8.19
CA GLN A 440 -12.83 25.81 -8.63
C GLN A 440 -14.11 25.45 -9.40
N LEU A 441 -14.08 24.38 -10.20
CA LEU A 441 -15.27 23.88 -10.88
C LEU A 441 -16.31 23.35 -9.89
N LYS A 442 -15.87 22.60 -8.87
CA LYS A 442 -16.75 22.11 -7.78
C LYS A 442 -17.34 23.27 -7.01
N ASP A 443 -16.55 24.29 -6.68
CA ASP A 443 -17.00 25.48 -5.96
C ASP A 443 -18.01 26.29 -6.79
N ALA A 444 -17.77 26.41 -8.11
CA ALA A 444 -18.66 27.11 -9.02
C ALA A 444 -20.01 26.39 -9.23
N ILE A 445 -20.01 25.06 -9.30
CA ILE A 445 -21.24 24.26 -9.47
C ILE A 445 -21.95 24.06 -8.12
N GLY A 446 -21.21 23.98 -7.02
CA GLY A 446 -21.69 23.80 -5.65
C GLY A 446 -22.26 22.42 -5.33
N LYS A 447 -22.21 21.45 -6.25
CA LYS A 447 -22.75 20.09 -6.07
C LYS A 447 -21.84 19.04 -6.72
N THR A 448 -21.50 18.00 -5.95
CA THR A 448 -20.78 16.81 -6.45
C THR A 448 -21.62 15.59 -6.12
N VAL A 449 -22.00 14.82 -7.14
CA VAL A 449 -22.71 13.54 -6.94
C VAL A 449 -21.70 12.45 -6.58
N LYS A 450 -21.86 11.85 -5.41
CA LYS A 450 -21.09 10.71 -4.91
C LYS A 450 -21.85 9.41 -5.11
N SER A 451 -21.17 8.28 -4.90
CA SER A 451 -21.83 6.96 -4.91
C SER A 451 -22.90 6.85 -3.82
N SER A 452 -22.65 7.43 -2.64
CA SER A 452 -23.62 7.51 -1.55
C SER A 452 -24.92 8.21 -1.98
N ASP A 453 -24.81 9.30 -2.76
CA ASP A 453 -25.97 10.06 -3.21
C ASP A 453 -26.83 9.24 -4.16
N LEU A 454 -26.22 8.34 -4.96
CA LEU A 454 -26.94 7.40 -5.80
C LEU A 454 -27.65 6.32 -4.97
N ASP A 455 -26.98 5.78 -3.95
CA ASP A 455 -27.58 4.80 -3.05
C ASP A 455 -28.78 5.39 -2.28
N ASP A 456 -28.68 6.64 -1.85
CA ASP A 456 -29.77 7.38 -1.20
C ASP A 456 -30.90 7.70 -2.19
N PHE A 457 -30.55 8.10 -3.42
CA PHE A 457 -31.50 8.31 -4.49
C PHE A 457 -32.30 7.03 -4.79
N ILE A 458 -31.62 5.88 -4.91
CA ILE A 458 -32.24 4.59 -5.16
C ILE A 458 -33.14 4.19 -3.99
N ARG A 459 -32.68 4.35 -2.74
CA ARG A 459 -33.49 4.08 -1.53
C ARG A 459 -34.78 4.89 -1.53
N PHE A 460 -34.67 6.21 -1.71
CA PHE A 460 -35.82 7.12 -1.75
C PHE A 460 -36.83 6.76 -2.86
N HIS A 461 -36.35 6.38 -4.05
CA HIS A 461 -37.26 6.02 -5.14
C HIS A 461 -37.87 4.63 -4.94
N ASN A 462 -37.13 3.67 -4.40
CA ASN A 462 -37.65 2.33 -4.11
C ASN A 462 -38.82 2.39 -3.11
N GLU A 463 -38.72 3.23 -2.07
CA GLU A 463 -39.82 3.47 -1.11
C GLU A 463 -41.10 4.01 -1.76
N ARG A 464 -40.99 4.71 -2.90
CA ARG A 464 -42.13 5.30 -3.62
C ARG A 464 -42.66 4.42 -4.74
N ILE A 465 -41.81 3.59 -5.33
CA ILE A 465 -42.14 2.76 -6.49
C ILE A 465 -42.74 1.42 -6.05
N PHE A 466 -42.18 0.80 -5.00
CA PHE A 466 -42.64 -0.49 -4.52
C PHE A 466 -43.73 -0.32 -3.47
N HIS A 467 -44.69 -1.24 -3.46
CA HIS A 467 -45.56 -1.44 -2.31
C HIS A 467 -44.70 -1.94 -1.13
N GLU A 468 -45.11 -1.70 0.11
CA GLU A 468 -44.35 -2.08 1.31
C GLU A 468 -43.92 -3.56 1.29
N ASP A 469 -44.80 -4.45 0.83
CA ASP A 469 -44.53 -5.90 0.73
C ASP A 469 -43.46 -6.30 -0.31
N PHE A 470 -43.13 -5.41 -1.24
CA PHE A 470 -42.18 -5.68 -2.34
C PHE A 470 -40.97 -4.74 -2.31
N ALA A 471 -40.93 -3.81 -1.36
CA ALA A 471 -39.81 -2.90 -1.20
C ALA A 471 -38.57 -3.66 -0.70
N PRO A 472 -37.36 -3.27 -1.13
CA PRO A 472 -36.13 -3.77 -0.52
C PRO A 472 -36.11 -3.48 0.98
N GLU A 473 -35.73 -4.47 1.77
CA GLU A 473 -35.57 -4.34 3.21
C GLU A 473 -34.09 -4.41 3.57
N PRO A 474 -33.65 -3.73 4.64
CA PRO A 474 -32.30 -3.89 5.13
C PRO A 474 -32.07 -5.34 5.58
N PHE A 475 -30.94 -5.93 5.15
CA PHE A 475 -30.52 -7.25 5.62
C PHE A 475 -30.12 -7.15 7.10
N CYS A 476 -31.09 -7.38 7.99
CA CYS A 476 -30.93 -7.30 9.44
C CYS A 476 -31.87 -8.31 10.11
N TYR A 477 -31.31 -9.43 10.55
CA TYR A 477 -32.05 -10.52 11.18
C TYR A 477 -31.69 -10.65 12.64
N SER A 478 -32.69 -10.48 13.51
CA SER A 478 -32.54 -10.77 14.93
C SER A 478 -32.65 -12.28 15.17
N VAL A 479 -31.61 -12.88 15.72
CA VAL A 479 -31.61 -14.30 16.13
C VAL A 479 -32.38 -14.39 17.44
N ARG A 480 -33.62 -14.89 17.41
CA ARG A 480 -34.48 -14.96 18.60
C ARG A 480 -35.47 -16.12 18.56
N ARG A 481 -35.85 -16.59 19.75
CA ARG A 481 -37.03 -17.45 19.93
C ARG A 481 -38.32 -16.62 19.80
N PRO A 482 -39.43 -17.20 19.32
CA PRO A 482 -40.72 -16.51 19.29
C PRO A 482 -41.12 -16.00 20.69
N GLY A 483 -41.35 -14.70 20.83
CA GLY A 483 -41.74 -14.06 22.09
C GLY A 483 -40.60 -13.78 23.09
N PHE A 484 -39.33 -13.94 22.71
CA PHE A 484 -38.17 -13.64 23.57
C PHE A 484 -37.29 -12.50 23.03
N HIS A 485 -36.44 -11.95 23.91
CA HIS A 485 -35.39 -11.03 23.51
C HIS A 485 -34.37 -11.71 22.58
N PRO A 486 -33.79 -10.97 21.62
CA PRO A 486 -32.85 -11.54 20.68
C PRO A 486 -31.53 -11.92 21.33
N GLU A 487 -31.04 -13.10 20.97
CA GLU A 487 -29.73 -13.65 21.36
C GLU A 487 -28.59 -12.99 20.57
N GLY A 488 -28.90 -12.52 19.36
CA GLY A 488 -27.96 -11.80 18.50
C GLY A 488 -28.61 -11.18 17.29
N VAL A 489 -27.78 -10.63 16.41
CA VAL A 489 -28.18 -10.01 15.15
C VAL A 489 -27.20 -10.42 14.06
N VAL A 490 -27.71 -10.71 12.87
CA VAL A 490 -26.93 -10.94 11.66
C VAL A 490 -27.29 -9.89 10.63
N THR A 491 -26.31 -9.16 10.12
CA THR A 491 -26.46 -8.06 9.15
C THR A 491 -25.46 -8.22 8.00
N ILE A 492 -25.81 -7.66 6.83
CA ILE A 492 -24.84 -7.42 5.77
C ILE A 492 -24.65 -5.90 5.69
N GLU A 493 -23.42 -5.45 5.88
CA GLU A 493 -23.08 -4.04 6.07
C GLU A 493 -22.16 -3.56 4.95
N ASN A 494 -22.44 -2.37 4.41
CA ASN A 494 -21.55 -1.67 3.50
C ASN A 494 -20.43 -1.03 4.32
N VAL A 495 -19.19 -1.35 3.97
CA VAL A 495 -17.99 -0.83 4.62
C VAL A 495 -17.58 0.42 3.85
N PRO A 496 -17.79 1.63 4.41
CA PRO A 496 -17.31 2.84 3.76
C PRO A 496 -15.77 2.85 3.75
N ASP A 497 -15.18 3.52 2.75
CA ASP A 497 -13.73 3.75 2.71
C ASP A 497 -13.27 4.76 3.79
N SER A 498 -14.19 5.43 4.50
CA SER A 498 -13.91 6.32 5.63
C SER A 498 -13.82 5.55 6.95
N VAL A 499 -12.93 6.00 7.84
CA VAL A 499 -12.69 5.39 9.17
C VAL A 499 -13.86 5.63 10.14
N ASP A 500 -14.79 6.52 9.80
CA ASP A 500 -15.92 6.88 10.66
C ASP A 500 -17.05 5.85 10.57
N LYS A 501 -17.27 5.12 11.67
CA LYS A 501 -18.35 4.11 11.84
C LYS A 501 -19.78 4.66 11.68
N LYS A 502 -19.97 5.96 11.42
CA LYS A 502 -21.30 6.59 11.31
C LYS A 502 -21.99 6.34 9.98
N ASP A 503 -21.24 5.95 8.94
CA ASP A 503 -21.76 5.78 7.58
C ASP A 503 -22.00 4.30 7.20
N ILE A 504 -22.01 3.40 8.19
CA ILE A 504 -22.29 1.97 7.94
C ILE A 504 -23.78 1.82 7.65
N HIS A 505 -24.10 1.46 6.41
CA HIS A 505 -25.46 1.16 5.97
C HIS A 505 -25.64 -0.33 5.73
N GLN A 506 -26.80 -0.86 6.11
CA GLN A 506 -27.16 -2.25 5.81
C GLN A 506 -27.47 -2.40 4.32
N ALA A 507 -27.10 -3.55 3.75
CA ALA A 507 -27.44 -3.89 2.38
C ALA A 507 -28.95 -4.01 2.22
N MET A 508 -29.52 -3.26 1.29
CA MET A 508 -30.95 -3.31 0.98
C MET A 508 -31.21 -4.49 0.03
N THR A 509 -31.90 -5.51 0.51
CA THR A 509 -32.17 -6.74 -0.25
C THR A 509 -33.66 -6.92 -0.49
N PHE A 510 -34.02 -7.41 -1.67
CA PHE A 510 -35.35 -7.95 -1.91
C PHE A 510 -35.45 -9.30 -1.20
N THR A 511 -36.35 -9.36 -0.24
CA THR A 511 -36.53 -10.54 0.61
C THR A 511 -37.78 -11.29 0.17
N ARG A 512 -37.66 -12.61 0.01
CA ARG A 512 -38.80 -13.50 -0.12
C ARG A 512 -38.72 -14.58 0.93
N LYS A 513 -39.68 -14.59 1.86
CA LYS A 513 -39.90 -15.75 2.73
C LYS A 513 -40.41 -16.90 1.86
N LEU A 514 -39.67 -17.99 1.80
CA LEU A 514 -40.12 -19.20 1.13
C LEU A 514 -41.16 -19.84 2.04
N GLU A 515 -42.36 -20.11 1.51
CA GLU A 515 -43.44 -20.74 2.27
C GLU A 515 -43.06 -22.18 2.62
N THR A 516 -42.30 -22.34 3.69
CA THR A 516 -42.15 -23.58 4.43
C THR A 516 -43.38 -23.74 5.30
N ASN A 517 -44.55 -23.96 4.67
CA ASN A 517 -45.70 -24.49 5.41
C ASN A 517 -45.17 -25.71 6.17
N HIS A 518 -45.30 -25.71 7.50
CA HIS A 518 -44.60 -26.52 8.51
C HIS A 518 -44.62 -28.06 8.34
N LYS A 519 -44.96 -28.59 7.16
CA LYS A 519 -45.15 -30.00 6.84
C LYS A 519 -44.44 -30.53 5.58
N LEU A 520 -43.84 -29.74 4.67
CA LEU A 520 -43.56 -30.30 3.32
C LEU A 520 -42.10 -30.38 2.81
N THR A 521 -41.13 -29.62 3.29
CA THR A 521 -39.72 -29.85 2.87
C THR A 521 -38.71 -29.46 3.96
N PRO A 522 -38.18 -30.42 4.72
CA PRO A 522 -37.01 -30.18 5.56
C PRO A 522 -35.75 -29.99 4.72
N VAL A 523 -34.83 -29.15 5.21
CA VAL A 523 -33.50 -29.02 4.59
C VAL A 523 -32.56 -30.03 5.24
N PHE A 524 -31.88 -30.83 4.44
CA PHE A 524 -30.93 -31.83 4.91
C PHE A 524 -29.51 -31.27 4.88
N ILE A 525 -28.83 -31.39 6.02
CA ILE A 525 -27.42 -31.00 6.20
C ILE A 525 -26.60 -32.29 6.42
N PRO A 526 -25.76 -32.71 5.46
CA PRO A 526 -24.91 -33.88 5.65
C PRO A 526 -23.82 -33.57 6.69
N ILE A 527 -23.73 -34.38 7.75
CA ILE A 527 -22.61 -34.32 8.72
C ILE A 527 -21.47 -35.22 8.26
N ASN A 528 -21.80 -36.39 7.71
CA ASN A 528 -20.83 -37.33 7.15
C ASN A 528 -21.49 -38.13 6.00
N ALA A 529 -20.75 -39.06 5.40
CA ALA A 529 -21.24 -39.87 4.28
C ALA A 529 -22.49 -40.72 4.58
N ALA A 530 -22.79 -40.98 5.87
CA ALA A 530 -23.88 -41.86 6.30
C ALA A 530 -25.00 -41.15 7.08
N ALA A 531 -24.81 -39.89 7.50
CA ALA A 531 -25.72 -39.19 8.38
C ALA A 531 -25.99 -37.75 7.90
N SER A 532 -27.28 -37.42 7.80
CA SER A 532 -27.77 -36.07 7.52
C SER A 532 -28.71 -35.61 8.62
N VAL A 533 -28.57 -34.36 9.04
CA VAL A 533 -29.47 -33.72 10.00
C VAL A 533 -30.61 -33.07 9.28
N GLU A 534 -31.81 -33.28 9.82
CA GLU A 534 -33.02 -32.60 9.38
C GLU A 534 -33.10 -31.20 10.00
N PHE A 535 -33.11 -30.18 9.16
CA PHE A 535 -33.28 -28.79 9.57
C PHE A 535 -34.69 -28.29 9.22
N ARG A 536 -35.37 -27.71 10.21
CA ARG A 536 -36.69 -27.08 10.06
C ARG A 536 -36.64 -25.65 10.56
N GLY A 537 -37.06 -24.71 9.72
CA GLY A 537 -37.05 -23.30 10.07
C GLY A 537 -37.64 -22.42 8.96
N ASP A 538 -37.70 -21.13 9.24
CA ASP A 538 -38.01 -20.13 8.23
C ASP A 538 -36.82 -20.01 7.26
N MET A 539 -37.12 -20.02 5.96
CA MET A 539 -36.11 -19.84 4.92
C MET A 539 -36.40 -18.55 4.15
N PHE A 540 -35.37 -17.72 4.00
CA PHE A 540 -35.45 -16.45 3.30
C PHE A 540 -34.51 -16.46 2.10
N LEU A 541 -35.04 -16.11 0.93
CA LEU A 541 -34.24 -15.86 -0.27
C LEU A 541 -34.00 -14.36 -0.39
N HIS A 542 -32.74 -13.98 -0.48
CA HIS A 542 -32.31 -12.59 -0.64
C HIS A 542 -31.78 -12.36 -2.04
N ALA A 543 -32.27 -11.31 -2.69
CA ALA A 543 -31.70 -10.79 -3.92
C ALA A 543 -31.22 -9.35 -3.70
N TRP A 544 -30.01 -9.05 -4.18
CA TRP A 544 -29.45 -7.72 -4.10
C TRP A 544 -29.13 -7.21 -5.50
N ILE A 545 -29.57 -6.00 -5.80
CA ILE A 545 -29.30 -5.33 -7.08
C ILE A 545 -28.19 -4.31 -6.85
N MET A 546 -27.02 -4.59 -7.39
CA MET A 546 -25.87 -3.68 -7.30
C MET A 546 -25.93 -2.64 -8.43
N SER A 547 -25.89 -1.37 -8.06
CA SER A 547 -25.64 -0.26 -8.97
C SER A 547 -24.16 0.13 -8.89
N LYS A 548 -23.52 0.41 -10.02
CA LYS A 548 -22.10 0.82 -10.07
C LYS A 548 -21.99 2.30 -10.37
N PHE A 549 -21.43 3.07 -9.44
CA PHE A 549 -21.08 4.48 -9.64
C PHE A 549 -19.69 4.78 -9.08
N ASN A 550 -18.72 4.94 -9.97
CA ASN A 550 -17.31 5.26 -9.70
C ASN A 550 -16.49 4.19 -8.92
N GLN A 551 -16.99 3.66 -7.80
CA GLN A 551 -16.28 2.71 -6.93
C GLN A 551 -17.09 1.43 -6.68
N ARG A 552 -16.41 0.39 -6.19
CA ARG A 552 -17.03 -0.86 -5.74
C ARG A 552 -17.38 -0.73 -4.26
N ASN A 553 -18.66 -0.87 -3.93
CA ASN A 553 -19.10 -1.06 -2.55
C ASN A 553 -18.42 -2.31 -1.98
N LYS A 554 -18.05 -2.29 -0.70
CA LYS A 554 -17.48 -3.45 0.00
C LYS A 554 -18.51 -3.89 1.02
N PHE A 555 -18.85 -5.17 1.05
CA PHE A 555 -19.82 -5.68 2.02
C PHE A 555 -19.15 -6.64 2.99
N GLU A 556 -19.62 -6.61 4.23
CA GLU A 556 -19.25 -7.54 5.28
C GLU A 556 -20.50 -8.20 5.85
N LEU A 557 -20.47 -9.52 6.05
CA LEU A 557 -21.44 -10.23 6.87
C LEU A 557 -21.03 -10.07 8.33
N ALA A 558 -21.82 -9.30 9.07
CA ALA A 558 -21.62 -9.01 10.47
C ALA A 558 -22.56 -9.88 11.32
N ALA A 559 -22.03 -10.68 12.23
CA ALA A 559 -22.84 -11.41 13.19
C ALA A 559 -22.40 -11.04 14.62
N ARG A 560 -23.37 -10.60 15.43
CA ARG A 560 -23.15 -10.06 16.77
C ARG A 560 -24.02 -10.77 17.78
N THR A 561 -23.43 -11.23 18.88
CA THR A 561 -24.18 -11.80 20.00
C THR A 561 -24.41 -10.78 21.10
N ARG A 562 -25.48 -10.98 21.88
CA ARG A 562 -25.68 -10.25 23.13
C ARG A 562 -24.98 -10.95 24.30
N GLN A 563 -24.92 -10.26 25.42
CA GLN A 563 -24.40 -10.85 26.67
C GLN A 563 -25.22 -12.09 27.05
N PHE A 564 -24.55 -13.16 27.51
CA PHE A 564 -25.18 -14.41 27.97
C PHE A 564 -26.03 -15.13 26.90
N SER A 565 -25.72 -14.87 25.63
CA SER A 565 -26.41 -15.43 24.47
C SER A 565 -25.42 -16.18 23.60
N SER A 566 -25.90 -17.21 22.91
CA SER A 566 -25.07 -18.02 22.02
C SER A 566 -25.88 -18.61 20.88
N PHE A 567 -25.31 -18.58 19.67
CA PHE A 567 -25.88 -19.24 18.50
C PHE A 567 -24.76 -19.71 17.57
N LEU A 568 -25.08 -20.69 16.73
CA LEU A 568 -24.18 -21.25 15.74
C LEU A 568 -24.51 -20.63 14.37
N LEU A 569 -23.48 -20.13 13.69
CA LEU A 569 -23.52 -19.61 12.34
C LEU A 569 -22.79 -20.58 11.41
N ILE A 570 -23.49 -21.11 10.40
CA ILE A 570 -22.94 -22.04 9.43
C ILE A 570 -22.99 -21.40 8.03
N LEU A 571 -21.84 -21.38 7.36
CA LEU A 571 -21.69 -20.93 5.98
C LEU A 571 -21.59 -22.15 5.07
N GLY A 572 -22.27 -22.08 3.94
CA GLY A 572 -22.32 -23.19 3.01
C GLY A 572 -22.96 -22.84 1.68
N LYS A 573 -23.35 -23.88 0.98
CA LYS A 573 -23.91 -23.80 -0.37
C LYS A 573 -25.23 -24.53 -0.43
N MET A 574 -26.25 -23.91 -1.02
CA MET A 574 -27.55 -24.56 -1.27
C MET A 574 -27.49 -25.43 -2.53
N THR A 575 -27.45 -26.75 -2.39
CA THR A 575 -27.36 -27.71 -3.51
C THR A 575 -28.71 -27.98 -4.19
N GLY A 576 -29.81 -27.49 -3.60
CA GLY A 576 -31.18 -27.60 -4.11
C GLY A 576 -32.19 -26.90 -3.19
N PRO A 577 -33.50 -27.15 -3.32
CA PRO A 577 -34.50 -26.64 -2.38
C PRO A 577 -34.36 -27.24 -0.97
N ASP A 578 -33.88 -28.49 -0.89
CA ASP A 578 -33.88 -29.30 0.35
C ASP A 578 -32.47 -29.69 0.80
N GLY A 579 -31.42 -29.19 0.15
CA GLY A 579 -30.03 -29.58 0.40
C GLY A 579 -29.14 -28.39 0.73
N PHE A 580 -28.47 -28.44 1.88
CA PHE A 580 -27.47 -27.46 2.29
C PHE A 580 -26.14 -28.15 2.59
N GLU A 581 -25.10 -27.81 1.83
CA GLU A 581 -23.76 -28.35 2.00
C GLU A 581 -22.93 -27.39 2.89
N PRO A 582 -22.62 -27.77 4.15
CA PRO A 582 -21.88 -26.91 5.06
C PRO A 582 -20.39 -26.86 4.67
N ALA A 583 -19.80 -25.66 4.70
CA ALA A 583 -18.37 -25.47 4.46
C ALA A 583 -17.63 -25.05 5.73
N HIS A 584 -18.18 -24.08 6.46
CA HIS A 584 -17.58 -23.53 7.68
C HIS A 584 -18.66 -23.27 8.72
N ALA A 585 -18.33 -23.42 10.01
CA ALA A 585 -19.25 -23.17 11.11
C ALA A 585 -18.51 -22.48 12.26
N ILE A 586 -19.20 -21.56 12.94
CA ILE A 586 -18.67 -20.84 14.11
C ILE A 586 -19.76 -20.65 15.15
N ILE A 587 -19.40 -20.88 16.41
CA ILE A 587 -20.26 -20.58 17.56
C ILE A 587 -19.90 -19.19 18.06
N LEU A 588 -20.88 -18.30 18.12
CA LEU A 588 -20.72 -16.96 18.69
C LEU A 588 -21.30 -16.96 20.10
N GLN A 589 -20.60 -16.37 21.08
CA GLN A 589 -21.04 -16.29 22.47
C GLN A 589 -20.75 -14.93 23.11
N ASN A 590 -21.56 -14.52 24.09
CA ASN A 590 -21.19 -13.48 25.08
C ASN A 590 -20.57 -12.17 24.55
N LYS A 591 -21.27 -11.46 23.65
CA LYS A 591 -20.79 -10.22 23.00
C LYS A 591 -19.69 -10.42 21.96
N ASP A 592 -19.51 -11.64 21.47
CA ASP A 592 -18.73 -11.88 20.26
C ASP A 592 -19.32 -11.11 19.07
N GLU A 593 -18.42 -10.52 18.30
CA GLU A 593 -18.67 -9.85 17.04
C GLU A 593 -17.74 -10.47 15.99
N ILE A 594 -18.33 -10.96 14.90
CA ILE A 594 -17.59 -11.44 13.74
C ILE A 594 -17.98 -10.62 12.51
N MET A 595 -16.97 -10.18 11.77
CA MET A 595 -17.12 -9.44 10.52
C MET A 595 -16.43 -10.26 9.42
N ILE A 596 -17.21 -10.73 8.44
CA ILE A 596 -16.72 -11.58 7.36
C ILE A 596 -16.82 -10.81 6.04
N PRO A 597 -15.69 -10.42 5.40
CA PRO A 597 -15.73 -9.70 4.14
C PRO A 597 -16.31 -10.55 3.01
N LEU A 598 -17.30 -10.00 2.31
CA LEU A 598 -17.93 -10.62 1.15
C LEU A 598 -17.15 -10.24 -0.11
N LEU A 599 -16.39 -11.19 -0.63
CA LEU A 599 -15.67 -11.04 -1.89
C LEU A 599 -16.66 -11.18 -3.05
N MET A 600 -16.92 -10.07 -3.73
CA MET A 600 -17.85 -10.04 -4.86
C MET A 600 -17.09 -10.23 -6.17
N GLU A 601 -17.29 -11.39 -6.81
CA GLU A 601 -16.79 -11.65 -8.15
C GLU A 601 -17.88 -11.35 -9.19
N ASP A 602 -17.58 -10.44 -10.12
CA ASP A 602 -18.45 -10.14 -11.25
C ASP A 602 -18.43 -11.31 -12.24
N LEU A 603 -19.56 -12.02 -12.37
CA LEU A 603 -19.75 -12.96 -13.47
C LEU A 603 -20.19 -12.20 -14.74
N PRO A 604 -19.60 -12.47 -15.92
CA PRO A 604 -20.00 -11.80 -17.16
C PRO A 604 -21.46 -12.11 -17.50
N SER A 605 -22.16 -11.13 -18.07
CA SER A 605 -23.57 -11.28 -18.45
C SER A 605 -23.77 -12.39 -19.50
N ALA A 606 -25.02 -12.86 -19.67
CA ALA A 606 -25.35 -13.89 -20.66
C ALA A 606 -24.80 -13.56 -22.06
N LYS A 607 -24.96 -12.29 -22.45
CA LYS A 607 -24.54 -11.73 -23.74
C LYS A 607 -23.02 -11.58 -23.84
N GLU A 608 -22.38 -10.90 -22.89
CA GLU A 608 -20.92 -10.67 -22.94
C GLU A 608 -20.12 -11.97 -22.96
N PHE A 609 -20.57 -12.96 -22.20
CA PHE A 609 -19.95 -14.28 -22.25
C PHE A 609 -20.13 -14.95 -23.62
N LYS A 610 -21.32 -14.83 -24.23
CA LYS A 610 -21.58 -15.37 -25.56
C LYS A 610 -20.65 -14.72 -26.60
N ASP A 611 -20.53 -13.41 -26.55
CA ASP A 611 -19.66 -12.62 -27.43
C ASP A 611 -18.18 -12.98 -27.19
N ALA A 612 -17.77 -13.18 -25.94
CA ALA A 612 -16.40 -13.54 -25.57
C ALA A 612 -15.99 -14.96 -26.01
N ILE A 613 -16.93 -15.92 -26.05
CA ILE A 613 -16.64 -17.29 -26.50
C ILE A 613 -16.84 -17.46 -28.02
N GLU A 614 -17.41 -16.48 -28.72
CA GLU A 614 -17.74 -16.59 -30.15
C GLU A 614 -16.50 -16.79 -31.02
N SER A 615 -15.35 -16.24 -30.61
CA SER A 615 -14.05 -16.39 -31.27
C SER A 615 -13.27 -17.64 -30.88
N LEU A 616 -13.75 -18.42 -29.89
CA LEU A 616 -13.08 -19.64 -29.44
C LEU A 616 -13.46 -20.85 -30.30
N SER A 617 -12.59 -21.87 -30.32
CA SER A 617 -12.88 -23.14 -31.01
C SER A 617 -14.10 -23.86 -30.41
N PRO A 618 -14.80 -24.73 -31.17
CA PRO A 618 -16.00 -25.43 -30.68
C PRO A 618 -15.80 -26.24 -29.40
N GLU A 619 -14.62 -26.85 -29.20
CA GLU A 619 -14.29 -27.59 -27.98
C GLU A 619 -14.10 -26.65 -26.78
N GLN A 620 -13.38 -25.54 -26.96
CA GLN A 620 -13.22 -24.50 -25.94
C GLN A 620 -14.56 -23.83 -25.60
N GLN A 621 -15.45 -23.62 -26.58
CA GLN A 621 -16.80 -23.12 -26.33
C GLN A 621 -17.63 -24.10 -25.51
N ARG A 622 -17.57 -25.40 -25.79
CA ARG A 622 -18.25 -26.43 -25.00
C ARG A 622 -17.72 -26.45 -23.56
N PHE A 623 -16.40 -26.42 -23.39
CA PHE A 623 -15.76 -26.35 -22.08
C PHE A 623 -16.17 -25.08 -21.33
N ALA A 624 -16.09 -23.90 -21.97
CA ALA A 624 -16.47 -22.64 -21.36
C ALA A 624 -17.95 -22.62 -20.97
N LYS A 625 -18.85 -23.14 -21.82
CA LYS A 625 -20.29 -23.29 -21.50
C LYS A 625 -20.51 -24.22 -20.31
N ALA A 626 -19.82 -25.37 -20.26
CA ALA A 626 -19.89 -26.32 -19.15
C ALA A 626 -19.31 -25.74 -17.85
N PHE A 627 -18.20 -25.02 -17.94
CA PHE A 627 -17.56 -24.33 -16.81
C PHE A 627 -18.43 -23.17 -16.31
N ARG A 628 -19.08 -22.43 -17.21
CA ARG A 628 -20.06 -21.40 -16.82
C ARG A 628 -21.29 -22.02 -16.18
N SER A 629 -21.84 -23.09 -16.75
CA SER A 629 -22.96 -23.80 -16.12
C SER A 629 -22.56 -24.32 -14.75
N MET A 630 -21.33 -24.79 -14.56
CA MET A 630 -20.79 -25.19 -13.27
C MET A 630 -20.63 -24.01 -12.30
N LYS A 631 -20.12 -22.86 -12.77
CA LYS A 631 -20.03 -21.63 -11.98
C LYS A 631 -21.40 -21.10 -11.55
N LEU A 632 -22.41 -21.21 -12.41
CA LEU A 632 -23.80 -20.86 -12.08
C LEU A 632 -24.48 -21.92 -11.23
N ALA A 633 -24.10 -23.19 -11.40
CA ALA A 633 -24.59 -24.33 -10.60
C ALA A 633 -23.89 -24.45 -9.25
N SER A 634 -22.83 -23.68 -8.98
CA SER A 634 -22.29 -23.44 -7.63
C SER A 634 -23.28 -22.58 -6.85
N SER A 635 -24.44 -23.18 -6.60
CA SER A 635 -25.22 -23.17 -5.37
C SER A 635 -25.16 -21.88 -4.55
N VAL A 636 -26.29 -21.18 -4.57
CA VAL A 636 -26.60 -19.98 -3.77
C VAL A 636 -25.88 -20.03 -2.42
N PHE A 637 -25.12 -18.98 -2.13
CA PHE A 637 -24.44 -18.83 -0.85
C PHE A 637 -25.49 -18.88 0.28
N GLY A 638 -25.35 -19.88 1.14
CA GLY A 638 -26.30 -20.13 2.21
C GLY A 638 -25.69 -19.76 3.56
N VAL A 639 -26.48 -19.08 4.38
CA VAL A 639 -26.19 -18.79 5.78
C VAL A 639 -27.24 -19.48 6.63
N CYS A 640 -26.82 -20.45 7.44
CA CYS A 640 -27.70 -21.18 8.35
C CYS A 640 -27.40 -20.75 9.79
N ILE A 641 -28.46 -20.48 10.55
CA ILE A 641 -28.38 -19.99 11.94
C ILE A 641 -29.10 -20.98 12.84
N ILE A 642 -28.40 -21.51 13.83
CA ILE A 642 -28.94 -22.46 14.80
C ILE A 642 -28.87 -21.87 16.21
N GLN A 643 -30.03 -21.75 16.86
CA GLN A 643 -30.11 -21.33 18.26
C GLN A 643 -29.68 -22.49 19.15
N LEU A 644 -28.71 -22.29 20.04
CA LEU A 644 -28.11 -23.39 20.81
C LEU A 644 -28.96 -23.81 22.01
N LYS A 645 -29.53 -22.85 22.75
CA LYS A 645 -30.28 -23.15 23.98
C LYS A 645 -31.46 -24.12 23.78
N PRO A 646 -32.32 -23.99 22.73
CA PRO A 646 -33.42 -24.95 22.53
C PRO A 646 -32.91 -26.37 22.24
N GLN A 647 -31.79 -26.48 21.54
CA GLN A 647 -31.20 -27.77 21.19
C GLN A 647 -30.58 -28.43 22.43
N LEU A 648 -29.99 -27.65 23.34
CA LEU A 648 -29.52 -28.15 24.63
C LEU A 648 -30.68 -28.61 25.53
N GLU A 649 -31.80 -27.87 25.55
CA GLU A 649 -33.00 -28.27 26.29
C GLU A 649 -33.52 -29.64 25.79
N ALA A 650 -33.62 -29.81 24.47
CA ALA A 650 -34.02 -31.07 23.85
C ALA A 650 -33.02 -32.20 24.11
N LEU A 651 -31.72 -31.94 23.99
CA LEU A 651 -30.66 -32.93 24.22
C LEU A 651 -30.66 -33.44 25.67
N LEU A 652 -30.92 -32.57 26.64
CA LEU A 652 -30.90 -32.90 28.07
C LEU A 652 -32.22 -33.48 28.58
N GLY A 653 -33.24 -33.60 27.73
CA GLY A 653 -34.59 -34.05 28.14
C GLY A 653 -35.35 -33.01 29.00
N LEU A 654 -34.97 -31.73 28.89
CA LEU A 654 -35.58 -30.64 29.65
C LEU A 654 -36.78 -30.04 28.89
N PRO A 655 -37.85 -29.62 29.60
CA PRO A 655 -38.93 -28.86 28.97
C PRO A 655 -38.45 -27.55 28.35
N ASP A 656 -39.11 -27.10 27.28
CA ASP A 656 -38.84 -25.80 26.66
C ASP A 656 -38.75 -24.67 27.70
N LYS A 657 -37.77 -23.77 27.51
CA LYS A 657 -37.52 -22.56 28.33
C LYS A 657 -36.87 -22.81 29.69
N SER A 658 -36.52 -24.04 30.02
CA SER A 658 -35.89 -24.42 31.29
C SER A 658 -34.51 -23.75 31.51
N LEU A 659 -33.72 -23.55 30.45
CA LEU A 659 -32.38 -22.93 30.54
C LEU A 659 -32.41 -21.41 30.44
N THR A 660 -33.57 -20.79 30.17
CA THR A 660 -33.68 -19.35 29.92
C THR A 660 -33.18 -18.48 31.09
N LYS A 661 -33.44 -18.92 32.33
CA LYS A 661 -33.04 -18.20 33.55
C LYS A 661 -31.71 -18.69 34.13
N GLU A 662 -31.12 -19.74 33.55
CA GLU A 662 -29.99 -20.46 34.12
C GLU A 662 -28.70 -20.18 33.33
N ILE A 663 -28.20 -18.94 33.49
CA ILE A 663 -27.06 -18.43 32.73
C ILE A 663 -25.78 -19.23 33.00
N ARG A 664 -25.44 -19.45 34.28
CA ARG A 664 -24.22 -20.19 34.67
C ARG A 664 -24.25 -21.62 34.16
N LEU A 665 -25.37 -22.32 34.37
CA LEU A 665 -25.57 -23.68 33.89
C LEU A 665 -25.40 -23.80 32.37
N THR A 666 -25.92 -22.83 31.62
CA THR A 666 -25.78 -22.83 30.14
C THR A 666 -24.32 -22.64 29.72
N GLN A 667 -23.57 -21.77 30.41
CA GLN A 667 -22.13 -21.57 30.15
C GLN A 667 -21.32 -22.82 30.50
N ASP A 668 -21.59 -23.43 31.65
CA ASP A 668 -20.92 -24.66 32.09
C ASP A 668 -21.19 -25.80 31.10
N LEU A 669 -22.45 -25.97 30.66
CA LEU A 669 -22.83 -26.96 29.66
C LEU A 669 -22.11 -26.74 28.32
N LEU A 670 -22.03 -25.49 27.84
CA LEU A 670 -21.32 -25.18 26.60
C LEU A 670 -19.82 -25.49 26.71
N SER A 671 -19.18 -25.16 27.84
CA SER A 671 -17.78 -25.49 28.08
C SER A 671 -17.56 -27.01 28.16
N LEU A 672 -18.44 -27.75 28.85
CA LEU A 672 -18.37 -29.21 28.93
C LEU A 672 -18.47 -29.89 27.55
N PHE A 673 -19.34 -29.41 26.67
CA PHE A 673 -19.49 -29.97 25.33
C PHE A 673 -18.40 -29.55 24.35
N ILE A 674 -17.93 -28.30 24.42
CA ILE A 674 -16.96 -27.74 23.46
C ILE A 674 -15.52 -28.05 23.90
N ASP A 675 -15.15 -27.71 25.13
CA ASP A 675 -13.77 -27.77 25.61
C ASP A 675 -13.39 -29.17 26.07
N TYR A 676 -14.31 -29.86 26.75
CA TYR A 676 -14.05 -31.17 27.37
C TYR A 676 -14.68 -32.36 26.63
N GLN A 677 -15.49 -32.11 25.59
CA GLN A 677 -16.14 -33.13 24.75
C GLN A 677 -16.86 -34.24 25.55
N ILE A 678 -17.52 -33.85 26.64
CA ILE A 678 -18.22 -34.81 27.50
C ILE A 678 -19.45 -35.39 26.78
N PRO A 679 -19.65 -36.73 26.78
CA PRO A 679 -20.85 -37.35 26.22
C PRO A 679 -22.13 -36.80 26.84
N SER A 680 -23.15 -36.55 26.01
CA SER A 680 -24.45 -36.02 26.44
C SER A 680 -25.14 -36.90 27.48
N ASP A 681 -24.96 -38.22 27.38
CA ASP A 681 -25.65 -39.22 28.21
C ASP A 681 -25.31 -39.08 29.70
N LEU A 682 -24.16 -38.50 30.05
CA LEU A 682 -23.76 -38.26 31.43
C LEU A 682 -24.46 -37.04 32.05
N LEU A 683 -25.01 -36.15 31.21
CA LEU A 683 -25.60 -34.88 31.61
C LEU A 683 -27.12 -34.86 31.42
N THR A 684 -27.67 -35.78 30.63
CA THR A 684 -29.11 -35.91 30.37
C THR A 684 -29.90 -36.26 31.63
N PHE A 685 -31.14 -35.78 31.71
CA PHE A 685 -32.10 -36.22 32.71
C PHE A 685 -32.74 -37.56 32.32
N ASP A 686 -32.60 -38.57 33.18
CA ASP A 686 -33.07 -39.95 32.97
C ASP A 686 -34.28 -40.35 33.84
N GLY A 687 -34.89 -39.38 34.54
CA GLY A 687 -36.03 -39.61 35.43
C GLY A 687 -37.41 -39.60 34.76
N SER A 688 -38.47 -39.80 35.55
CA SER A 688 -39.86 -39.82 35.07
C SER A 688 -40.27 -38.51 34.39
N SER A 689 -40.99 -38.61 33.26
CA SER A 689 -41.50 -37.47 32.49
C SER A 689 -42.44 -36.56 33.28
N ASP A 690 -43.03 -37.06 34.36
CA ASP A 690 -44.05 -36.37 35.15
C ASP A 690 -43.47 -35.46 36.26
N MET A 691 -42.14 -35.42 36.41
CA MET A 691 -41.49 -34.52 37.36
C MET A 691 -41.62 -33.05 36.95
N ASP A 692 -41.70 -32.17 37.96
CA ASP A 692 -41.75 -30.73 37.78
C ASP A 692 -40.44 -30.17 37.20
N THR A 693 -40.55 -29.10 36.41
CA THR A 693 -39.42 -28.46 35.72
C THR A 693 -38.27 -28.07 36.66
N PRO A 694 -38.51 -27.49 37.86
CA PRO A 694 -37.45 -27.18 38.82
C PRO A 694 -36.68 -28.42 39.30
N SER A 695 -37.36 -29.53 39.57
CA SER A 695 -36.72 -30.77 40.02
C SER A 695 -35.87 -31.41 38.91
N LYS A 696 -36.35 -31.38 37.65
CA LYS A 696 -35.54 -31.84 36.49
C LYS A 696 -34.27 -31.02 36.33
N LEU A 697 -34.37 -29.69 36.45
CA LEU A 697 -33.22 -28.78 36.41
C LEU A 697 -32.22 -29.05 37.55
N LEU A 698 -32.70 -29.38 38.75
CA LEU A 698 -31.84 -29.66 39.88
C LEU A 698 -30.97 -30.91 39.66
N VAL A 699 -31.55 -31.96 39.07
CA VAL A 699 -30.83 -33.19 38.72
C VAL A 699 -29.72 -32.90 37.71
N VAL A 700 -30.04 -32.20 36.61
CA VAL A 700 -29.04 -31.80 35.60
C VAL A 700 -27.95 -30.91 36.21
N LYS A 701 -28.31 -29.96 37.08
CA LYS A 701 -27.33 -29.13 37.81
C LYS A 701 -26.38 -29.97 38.67
N ASN A 702 -26.89 -31.00 39.34
CA ASN A 702 -26.06 -31.88 40.15
C ASN A 702 -25.10 -32.70 39.29
N HIS A 703 -25.55 -33.22 38.14
CA HIS A 703 -24.69 -33.93 37.18
C HIS A 703 -23.58 -33.02 36.65
N VAL A 704 -23.93 -31.83 36.17
CA VAL A 704 -22.96 -30.82 35.69
C VAL A 704 -21.97 -30.45 36.78
N LYS A 705 -22.45 -30.21 38.01
CA LYS A 705 -21.58 -29.86 39.15
C LYS A 705 -20.59 -30.98 39.46
N SER A 706 -21.05 -32.25 39.49
CA SER A 706 -20.18 -33.39 39.76
C SER A 706 -19.06 -33.51 38.73
N VAL A 707 -19.37 -33.30 37.45
CA VAL A 707 -18.38 -33.37 36.36
C VAL A 707 -17.40 -32.20 36.45
N MET A 708 -17.90 -30.98 36.71
CA MET A 708 -17.04 -29.79 36.86
C MET A 708 -16.13 -29.87 38.08
N ASP A 709 -16.62 -30.40 39.22
CA ASP A 709 -15.82 -30.60 40.43
C ASP A 709 -14.71 -31.64 40.17
N MET A 710 -14.99 -32.69 39.41
CA MET A 710 -13.98 -33.68 38.98
C MET A 710 -12.91 -33.04 38.08
N ILE A 711 -13.31 -32.25 37.08
CA ILE A 711 -12.38 -31.53 36.19
C ILE A 711 -11.52 -30.55 36.98
N LYS A 712 -12.11 -29.83 37.94
CA LYS A 712 -11.40 -28.87 38.78
C LYS A 712 -10.36 -29.57 39.66
N SER A 713 -10.70 -30.70 40.28
CA SER A 713 -9.75 -31.50 41.05
C SER A 713 -8.56 -31.95 40.19
N ALA A 714 -8.82 -32.42 38.96
CA ALA A 714 -7.76 -32.84 38.05
C ALA A 714 -6.82 -31.68 37.66
N LYS A 715 -7.36 -30.49 37.38
CA LYS A 715 -6.56 -29.29 37.09
C LYS A 715 -5.75 -28.81 38.29
N GLU A 716 -6.31 -28.89 39.50
CA GLU A 716 -5.58 -28.54 40.72
C GLU A 716 -4.40 -29.48 40.98
N ASP A 717 -4.55 -30.77 40.65
CA ASP A 717 -3.47 -31.74 40.78
C ASP A 717 -2.39 -31.55 39.71
N GLU A 718 -2.77 -31.25 38.47
CA GLU A 718 -1.84 -30.89 37.39
C GLU A 718 -1.03 -29.63 37.73
N MET A 719 -1.69 -28.57 38.22
CA MET A 719 -1.01 -27.35 38.66
C MET A 719 -0.05 -27.58 39.84
N LYS A 720 -0.40 -28.46 40.79
CA LYS A 720 0.51 -28.82 41.90
C LYS A 720 1.71 -29.61 41.41
N GLU A 721 1.52 -30.51 40.45
CA GLU A 721 2.61 -31.28 39.87
C GLU A 721 3.56 -30.40 39.07
N GLU A 722 3.03 -29.45 38.28
CA GLU A 722 3.83 -28.44 37.58
C GLU A 722 4.53 -27.47 38.53
N ALA A 723 3.86 -27.03 39.60
CA ALA A 723 4.48 -26.20 40.65
C ALA A 723 5.60 -26.95 41.37
N MET A 724 5.42 -28.24 41.69
CA MET A 724 6.49 -29.07 42.25
C MET A 724 7.64 -29.26 41.25
N LYS A 725 7.36 -29.42 39.95
CA LYS A 725 8.42 -29.47 38.91
C LYS A 725 9.15 -28.13 38.77
N ALA A 726 8.44 -27.01 38.85
CA ALA A 726 9.03 -25.67 38.81
C ALA A 726 9.86 -25.37 40.06
N ASP A 727 9.38 -25.76 41.25
CA ASP A 727 10.15 -25.66 42.49
C ASP A 727 11.36 -26.60 42.47
N MET A 728 11.23 -27.84 42.00
CA MET A 728 12.38 -28.75 41.82
C MET A 728 13.39 -28.20 40.81
N ALA A 729 12.94 -27.54 39.74
CA ALA A 729 13.83 -26.86 38.79
C ALA A 729 14.51 -25.63 39.41
N HIS A 730 13.79 -24.86 40.22
CA HIS A 730 14.35 -23.73 40.97
C HIS A 730 15.37 -24.19 42.04
N ASP A 731 15.10 -25.32 42.70
CA ASP A 731 15.97 -25.89 43.74
C ASP A 731 17.22 -26.56 43.13
N MET A 732 17.11 -27.13 41.91
CA MET A 732 18.27 -27.53 41.11
C MET A 732 19.13 -26.31 40.72
N PHE A 733 18.52 -25.22 40.23
CA PHE A 733 19.23 -23.97 39.93
C PHE A 733 19.89 -23.33 41.17
N SER A 734 19.29 -23.48 42.35
CA SER A 734 19.81 -22.99 43.63
C SER A 734 21.00 -23.82 44.13
N LYS A 735 20.94 -25.15 44.01
CA LYS A 735 22.04 -26.05 44.42
C LYS A 735 23.30 -25.90 43.57
N ASP A 736 23.17 -25.55 42.30
CA ASP A 736 24.33 -25.31 41.41
C ASP A 736 25.10 -24.01 41.75
N MET A 737 24.51 -23.09 42.54
CA MET A 737 25.15 -21.83 42.95
C MET A 737 25.85 -21.86 44.33
N VAL A 738 25.64 -22.89 45.17
CA VAL A 738 26.23 -22.96 46.53
C VAL A 738 27.63 -23.59 46.54
N GLY A 739 28.17 -23.92 45.37
CA GLY A 739 29.45 -24.61 45.19
C GLY A 739 30.70 -23.76 44.98
N SER A 740 30.74 -22.44 45.20
CA SER A 740 32.04 -21.72 45.17
C SER A 740 32.04 -20.25 45.66
N VAL A 741 32.83 -20.03 46.73
CA VAL A 741 33.70 -18.86 47.03
C VAL A 741 33.11 -17.75 47.96
N PRO A 742 33.94 -17.17 48.87
CA PRO A 742 33.54 -16.78 50.22
C PRO A 742 33.20 -15.29 50.41
N GLN A 743 32.61 -15.03 51.57
CA GLN A 743 32.14 -13.74 52.08
C GLN A 743 33.17 -12.60 51.99
N GLN A 744 32.76 -11.47 51.38
CA GLN A 744 33.14 -10.14 51.85
C GLN A 744 31.88 -9.30 52.09
N GLN A 745 31.87 -8.68 53.27
CA GLN A 745 30.81 -7.87 53.84
C GLN A 745 30.49 -6.65 52.97
N PHE A 746 29.21 -6.43 52.69
CA PHE A 746 28.69 -5.07 52.53
C PHE A 746 27.34 -4.93 53.27
N VAL A 747 27.27 -3.84 54.03
CA VAL A 747 26.25 -3.45 55.02
C VAL A 747 24.88 -3.20 54.36
N PRO A 748 23.74 -3.56 54.99
CA PRO A 748 22.41 -3.32 54.43
C PRO A 748 21.98 -1.86 54.63
N LYS A 749 21.51 -1.21 53.56
CA LYS A 749 20.69 0.01 53.66
C LYS A 749 19.21 -0.39 53.77
N THR A 750 18.64 0.01 54.89
CA THR A 750 17.23 0.01 55.27
C THR A 750 16.39 0.98 54.42
N ALA A 751 15.17 0.56 54.07
CA ALA A 751 13.93 1.37 53.97
C ALA A 751 12.78 0.42 53.57
N SER A 752 12.08 -0.19 54.52
CA SER A 752 10.85 0.30 55.20
C SER A 752 9.56 -0.01 54.42
N LYS A 753 8.85 -1.00 54.96
CA LYS A 753 7.39 -1.17 54.92
C LYS A 753 6.66 0.17 55.01
N GLU A 754 5.61 0.32 54.22
CA GLU A 754 4.38 0.91 54.73
C GLU A 754 3.16 0.28 54.09
N MET A 755 2.13 0.17 54.92
CA MET A 755 0.91 -0.62 54.79
C MET A 755 -0.25 0.38 54.73
N ILE A 756 -1.31 0.03 54.01
CA ILE A 756 -2.71 0.43 54.22
C ILE A 756 -3.09 1.88 53.85
N GLY A 757 -4.12 1.98 52.99
CA GLY A 757 -4.87 3.22 52.77
C GLY A 757 -6.00 3.05 51.77
N SER A 758 -7.16 2.66 52.27
CA SER A 758 -8.49 2.74 51.65
C SER A 758 -8.80 4.07 50.97
N VAL A 759 -9.66 4.06 49.93
CA VAL A 759 -10.96 4.81 49.89
C VAL A 759 -11.69 4.55 48.55
N PRO A 760 -13.04 4.52 48.55
CA PRO A 760 -13.90 4.37 47.37
C PRO A 760 -14.22 5.68 46.65
N GLN A 761 -14.42 5.62 45.32
CA GLN A 761 -15.57 6.14 44.57
C GLN A 761 -15.46 5.74 43.10
#